data_AF-A0A1H6ADB7-F1
#
_entry.id   AF-A0A1H6ADB7-F1
#
_cell.length_a   1.000
_cell.length_b   1.000
_cell.length_c   1.000
_cell.angle_alpha   90.00
_cell.angle_beta   90.00
_cell.angle_gamma   90.00
#
_symmetry.space_group_name_H-M   'P 1'
#
loop_
_entity.id
_entity.type
_entity.pdbx_description
1 polymer ?
#
loop_
_entity_poly.entity_id
_entity_poly.type
_entity_poly.pdbx_seq_one_letter_code
_entity_poly.pdbx_strand_id
1 'polypeptide(L)'
;MSTFLISRSISDAHYQVWNFNSGTFSPVSISKDATYDPSLKFAPIGGYLLEWGKGMDAVNGKNYTYKLFEFDPSSPDPLKGEAIQQGVWSYKKFWGYRGHYSDNPNEQAELPLISMGNFMLFFVGGKGRGTYMLYNFDPNIENPNSSDPLPSTYTPQGGFPKIQAGHELICINNYVIDRHGDGSQVRIWSFDPQNTVPLSVPEVWGGNWCGVDSRHQLVPIGDKILTWIPGESDYTLWSFSPKSDVPFNETATGKLPDAIRNSSSLTAVLSRTEAVTVGNPQPGTMDYMRTKIKHVVYYMLESRSFDNVCGWLYEKNQTGINFIGSDKPFQGASTENFNMDGDKKAFQSKFHDGKLSDQWDLSDQKQDPFHDNSDGLQQLFYNKYPGYPKAKPDMGGFVQNNSSEDVMLTLTPEQLPVLNGLASNFAISDEWFCSVPGGTDINRAFAHTGSGMNRVDTWEGGSIYQNWNQYPHRQSVWKVLWNNGISDWKLYNAIEWTGHPFTYHLYLEGQVPSIDANKSKFLDSVDNFIAQAKAGTLPGFSFLEPIWIAPVGTSSYHPGASMVPAEVALNTIYEAIKSGPHWEDTLLLVTFSKNGGIYDHVAPPYAAKPWPNDWVDGFEFDLMGPRVPAIMVSPWIKKNTVIRSGVDIPFDSTSFAATLLNWYGIPKSRWGLGDRVDQAPTFEGVFQESEVRKDLPAFIPPYDKGFPKK
;
A
#
# COMPACT_ATOMS: atom_id res chain seq x y z
N MET A 1 7.76 -17.18 3.50
CA MET A 1 8.20 -16.29 4.59
C MET A 1 8.71 -17.12 5.76
N SER A 2 9.86 -16.74 6.32
CA SER A 2 10.40 -17.37 7.51
C SER A 2 10.29 -16.39 8.68
N THR A 3 9.62 -16.81 9.75
CA THR A 3 9.60 -16.08 11.02
C THR A 3 10.74 -16.59 11.88
N PHE A 4 11.61 -15.70 12.30
CA PHE A 4 12.66 -16.01 13.25
C PHE A 4 12.30 -15.49 14.64
N LEU A 5 12.64 -16.25 15.66
CA LEU A 5 12.48 -15.89 17.06
C LEU A 5 13.84 -15.87 17.73
N ILE A 6 14.19 -14.72 18.28
CA ILE A 6 15.41 -14.52 19.06
C ILE A 6 15.04 -14.73 20.53
N SER A 7 15.60 -15.78 21.13
CA SER A 7 15.41 -16.13 22.53
C SER A 7 16.67 -15.76 23.31
N ARG A 8 16.54 -14.85 24.28
CA ARG A 8 17.67 -14.34 25.07
C ARG A 8 17.68 -14.97 26.46
N SER A 9 18.82 -15.45 26.92
CA SER A 9 18.95 -16.08 28.24
C SER A 9 18.57 -15.13 29.40
N ILE A 10 18.09 -15.67 30.53
CA ILE A 10 17.92 -14.90 31.79
C ILE A 10 19.22 -14.82 32.59
N SER A 11 20.16 -15.74 32.37
CA SER A 11 21.26 -16.02 33.29
C SER A 11 22.64 -15.66 32.74
N ASP A 12 22.76 -15.46 31.43
CA ASP A 12 24.02 -15.16 30.76
C ASP A 12 23.81 -14.37 29.46
N ALA A 13 24.92 -14.07 28.77
CA ALA A 13 24.96 -13.30 27.54
C ALA A 13 24.66 -14.13 26.27
N HIS A 14 24.19 -15.37 26.39
CA HIS A 14 23.89 -16.22 25.23
C HIS A 14 22.46 -16.01 24.74
N TYR A 15 22.28 -16.14 23.43
CA TYR A 15 20.98 -16.14 22.78
C TYR A 15 20.88 -17.28 21.80
N GLN A 16 19.67 -17.54 21.32
CA GLN A 16 19.38 -18.55 20.32
C GLN A 16 18.42 -18.01 19.28
N VAL A 17 18.51 -18.55 18.07
CA VAL A 17 17.62 -18.19 16.97
C VAL A 17 16.83 -19.43 16.57
N TRP A 18 15.53 -19.26 16.39
CA TRP A 18 14.61 -20.33 16.02
C TRP A 18 13.83 -19.91 14.79
N ASN A 19 13.73 -20.80 13.80
CA ASN A 19 12.75 -20.66 12.75
C ASN A 19 11.40 -21.21 13.26
N PHE A 20 10.38 -20.37 13.25
CA PHE A 20 9.02 -20.73 13.63
C PHE A 20 8.14 -20.88 12.40
N ASN A 21 7.69 -22.11 12.14
CA ASN A 21 6.83 -22.42 10.99
C ASN A 21 5.70 -23.36 11.42
N SER A 22 4.45 -22.92 11.19
CA SER A 22 3.23 -23.70 11.49
C SER A 22 3.22 -24.35 12.89
N GLY A 23 3.61 -23.58 13.92
CA GLY A 23 3.65 -24.06 15.31
C GLY A 23 4.90 -24.87 15.68
N THR A 24 5.83 -25.09 14.75
CA THR A 24 7.06 -25.85 15.01
C THR A 24 8.26 -24.92 15.14
N PHE A 25 9.11 -25.18 16.13
CA PHE A 25 10.38 -24.49 16.34
C PHE A 25 11.53 -25.34 15.82
N SER A 26 12.27 -24.81 14.84
CA SER A 26 13.50 -25.42 14.34
C SER A 26 14.69 -24.54 14.73
N PRO A 27 15.73 -25.06 15.40
CA PRO A 27 16.89 -24.26 15.78
C PRO A 27 17.64 -23.78 14.53
N VAL A 28 18.07 -22.53 14.53
CA VAL A 28 19.00 -21.96 13.54
C VAL A 28 20.41 -22.04 14.11
N SER A 29 21.34 -22.55 13.31
CA SER A 29 22.73 -22.74 13.73
C SER A 29 23.44 -21.39 13.82
N ILE A 30 23.88 -21.02 15.02
CA ILE A 30 24.75 -19.86 15.28
C ILE A 30 26.01 -20.30 16.02
N SER A 31 27.03 -19.45 16.05
CA SER A 31 28.28 -19.70 16.77
C SER A 31 28.02 -19.90 18.27
N LYS A 32 28.78 -20.79 18.89
CA LYS A 32 28.75 -20.97 20.36
C LYS A 32 29.28 -19.74 21.10
N ASP A 33 30.10 -18.93 20.42
CA ASP A 33 30.65 -17.68 20.95
C ASP A 33 29.75 -16.47 20.62
N ALA A 34 28.58 -16.70 20.01
CA ALA A 34 27.61 -15.65 19.75
C ALA A 34 27.00 -15.19 21.09
N THR A 35 27.15 -13.90 21.37
CA THR A 35 26.71 -13.28 22.62
C THR A 35 26.07 -11.95 22.35
N TYR A 36 25.17 -11.52 23.22
CA TYR A 36 24.58 -10.18 23.24
C TYR A 36 24.90 -9.47 24.56
N ASP A 37 24.80 -8.14 24.61
CA ASP A 37 24.90 -7.40 25.86
C ASP A 37 23.51 -7.33 26.53
N PRO A 38 23.31 -7.94 27.73
CA PRO A 38 22.02 -7.95 28.41
C PRO A 38 21.51 -6.58 28.86
N SER A 39 22.37 -5.56 28.86
CA SER A 39 21.96 -4.18 29.14
C SER A 39 21.36 -3.45 27.93
N LEU A 40 21.45 -4.04 26.74
CA LEU A 40 20.89 -3.48 25.52
C LEU A 40 19.46 -3.98 25.28
N LYS A 41 18.62 -3.05 24.84
CA LYS A 41 17.28 -3.34 24.32
C LYS A 41 17.34 -3.33 22.80
N PHE A 42 16.50 -4.12 22.16
CA PHE A 42 16.27 -3.99 20.73
C PHE A 42 14.82 -4.25 20.38
N ALA A 43 14.40 -3.72 19.23
CA ALA A 43 13.11 -3.97 18.64
C ALA A 43 13.24 -4.11 17.12
N PRO A 44 12.43 -4.96 16.48
CA PRO A 44 12.30 -4.96 15.02
C PRO A 44 11.64 -3.66 14.56
N ILE A 45 12.18 -3.04 13.52
CA ILE A 45 11.59 -1.85 12.89
C ILE A 45 11.85 -1.89 11.39
N GLY A 46 10.77 -1.89 10.59
CA GLY A 46 10.84 -2.18 9.16
C GLY A 46 11.61 -3.47 8.83
N GLY A 47 12.68 -3.34 8.05
CA GLY A 47 13.61 -4.41 7.66
C GLY A 47 14.70 -4.75 8.68
N TYR A 48 14.77 -4.04 9.81
CA TYR A 48 15.98 -3.96 10.65
C TYR A 48 15.72 -4.33 12.11
N LEU A 49 16.82 -4.48 12.85
CA LEU A 49 16.86 -4.43 14.31
C LEU A 49 17.47 -3.09 14.74
N LEU A 50 16.75 -2.36 15.58
CA LEU A 50 17.27 -1.18 16.26
C LEU A 50 17.57 -1.55 17.70
N GLU A 51 18.85 -1.46 18.08
CA GLU A 51 19.37 -1.71 19.40
C GLU A 51 19.73 -0.38 20.09
N TRP A 52 19.50 -0.27 21.40
CA TRP A 52 19.90 0.87 22.21
C TRP A 52 20.24 0.49 23.65
N GLY A 53 21.13 1.28 24.26
CA GLY A 53 21.56 1.10 25.64
C GLY A 53 20.75 1.90 26.66
N LYS A 54 21.02 1.62 27.94
CA LYS A 54 20.54 2.41 29.08
C LYS A 54 21.13 3.83 29.10
N GLY A 55 20.49 4.72 29.86
CA GLY A 55 20.93 6.11 29.99
C GLY A 55 22.22 6.25 30.80
N MET A 56 23.33 6.52 30.11
CA MET A 56 24.64 6.78 30.69
C MET A 56 24.80 8.25 31.06
N ASP A 57 25.40 8.52 32.23
CA ASP A 57 25.63 9.89 32.68
C ASP A 57 26.64 10.61 31.78
N ALA A 58 26.30 11.82 31.36
CA ALA A 58 27.16 12.71 30.58
C ALA A 58 27.05 14.15 31.10
N VAL A 59 27.95 15.02 30.63
CA VAL A 59 28.09 16.42 31.11
C VAL A 59 26.78 17.21 31.05
N ASN A 60 25.90 16.90 30.09
CA ASN A 60 24.64 17.62 29.85
C ASN A 60 23.39 16.75 30.03
N GLY A 61 23.43 15.75 30.90
CA GLY A 61 22.35 14.79 31.18
C GLY A 61 22.67 13.38 30.65
N LYS A 62 21.66 12.55 30.42
CA LYS A 62 21.88 11.16 29.97
C LYS A 62 22.02 11.01 28.47
N ASN A 63 22.79 10.02 28.06
CA ASN A 63 23.02 9.63 26.67
C ASN A 63 22.70 8.15 26.46
N TYR A 64 22.18 7.80 25.29
CA TYR A 64 21.84 6.43 24.88
C TYR A 64 22.62 6.08 23.61
N THR A 65 23.45 5.04 23.67
CA THR A 65 24.03 4.46 22.44
C THR A 65 22.94 3.76 21.65
N TYR A 66 23.02 3.80 20.33
CA TYR A 66 22.15 3.02 19.45
C TYR A 66 22.91 2.42 18.28
N LYS A 67 22.37 1.34 17.73
CA LYS A 67 22.84 0.67 16.52
C LYS A 67 21.65 0.12 15.74
N LEU A 68 21.57 0.45 14.46
CA LEU A 68 20.63 -0.11 13.49
C LEU A 68 21.38 -1.07 12.58
N PHE A 69 20.89 -2.28 12.41
CA PHE A 69 21.50 -3.30 11.56
C PHE A 69 20.46 -4.25 10.99
N GLU A 70 20.79 -4.93 9.89
CA GLU A 70 19.95 -5.97 9.33
C GLU A 70 20.11 -7.29 10.10
N PHE A 71 19.00 -7.99 10.29
CA PHE A 71 19.02 -9.33 10.85
C PHE A 71 19.27 -10.35 9.72
N ASP A 72 20.42 -11.01 9.78
CA ASP A 72 20.78 -12.09 8.85
C ASP A 72 20.72 -13.45 9.57
N PRO A 73 19.71 -14.30 9.30
CA PRO A 73 19.59 -15.62 9.91
C PRO A 73 20.66 -16.62 9.42
N SER A 74 21.39 -16.32 8.35
CA SER A 74 22.49 -17.15 7.84
C SER A 74 23.84 -16.82 8.50
N SER A 75 23.92 -15.68 9.19
CA SER A 75 25.11 -15.25 9.92
C SER A 75 25.40 -16.19 11.12
N PRO A 76 26.69 -16.48 11.42
CA PRO A 76 27.05 -17.17 12.64
C PRO A 76 26.81 -16.33 13.91
N ASP A 77 26.59 -15.01 13.81
CA ASP A 77 26.21 -14.15 14.93
C ASP A 77 25.19 -13.09 14.46
N PRO A 78 23.89 -13.45 14.31
CA PRO A 78 22.87 -12.57 13.75
C PRO A 78 22.63 -11.24 14.50
N LEU A 79 23.00 -11.15 15.78
CA LEU A 79 22.92 -9.91 16.55
C LEU A 79 24.15 -9.01 16.41
N LYS A 80 25.22 -9.46 15.74
CA LYS A 80 26.41 -8.65 15.44
C LYS A 80 26.49 -8.22 13.97
N GLY A 81 25.33 -7.98 13.34
CA GLY A 81 25.26 -7.44 11.98
C GLY A 81 26.01 -6.11 11.81
N GLU A 82 26.42 -5.80 10.58
CA GLU A 82 27.06 -4.53 10.26
C GLU A 82 26.11 -3.35 10.54
N ALA A 83 26.64 -2.27 11.12
CA ALA A 83 25.83 -1.10 11.44
C ALA A 83 25.48 -0.33 10.15
N ILE A 84 24.18 -0.20 9.89
CA ILE A 84 23.63 0.73 8.90
C ILE A 84 23.70 2.16 9.46
N GLN A 85 23.25 2.36 10.69
CA GLN A 85 23.44 3.60 11.44
C GLN A 85 23.83 3.26 12.87
N GLN A 86 24.67 4.06 13.49
CA GLN A 86 24.98 3.94 14.91
C GLN A 86 25.39 5.29 15.47
N GLY A 87 25.20 5.49 16.77
CA GLY A 87 25.58 6.74 17.39
C GLY A 87 25.10 6.85 18.83
N VAL A 88 24.92 8.10 19.26
CA VAL A 88 24.49 8.43 20.61
C VAL A 88 23.36 9.46 20.54
N TRP A 89 22.24 9.16 21.19
CA TRP A 89 21.16 10.12 21.41
C TRP A 89 21.30 10.77 22.78
N SER A 90 21.12 12.11 22.83
CA SER A 90 20.90 12.80 24.09
C SER A 90 19.48 12.59 24.59
N TYR A 91 19.28 12.47 25.90
CA TYR A 91 17.94 12.41 26.50
C TYR A 91 17.05 13.60 26.11
N LYS A 92 17.63 14.78 25.82
CA LYS A 92 16.88 15.97 25.38
C LYS A 92 16.11 15.73 24.08
N LYS A 93 16.53 14.76 23.26
CA LYS A 93 15.77 14.35 22.07
C LYS A 93 14.35 13.90 22.43
N PHE A 94 14.21 13.16 23.53
CA PHE A 94 12.97 12.50 23.93
C PHE A 94 12.27 13.18 25.11
N TRP A 95 12.99 13.95 25.94
CA TRP A 95 12.42 14.70 27.07
C TRP A 95 12.41 16.22 26.87
N GLY A 96 13.03 16.73 25.79
CA GLY A 96 13.14 18.17 25.53
C GLY A 96 13.84 18.90 26.68
N TYR A 97 13.19 19.95 27.20
CA TYR A 97 13.67 20.70 28.37
C TYR A 97 13.29 20.05 29.70
N ARG A 98 12.45 19.00 29.70
CA ARG A 98 11.94 18.37 30.93
C ARG A 98 12.96 17.37 31.50
N GLY A 99 12.93 17.20 32.81
CA GLY A 99 13.73 16.17 33.50
C GLY A 99 13.02 14.82 33.63
N HIS A 100 11.69 14.79 33.57
CA HIS A 100 10.85 13.61 33.71
C HIS A 100 9.42 13.95 33.26
N TYR A 101 8.61 12.94 32.96
CA TYR A 101 7.20 13.07 32.59
C TYR A 101 6.23 12.49 33.63
N SER A 102 6.72 11.75 34.61
CA SER A 102 5.97 11.26 35.78
C SER A 102 6.65 11.65 37.09
N ASP A 103 6.17 11.12 38.22
CA ASP A 103 6.75 11.37 39.54
C ASP A 103 8.08 10.61 39.78
N ASN A 104 8.57 9.85 38.79
CA ASN A 104 9.83 9.12 38.89
C ASN A 104 11.00 9.98 38.37
N PRO A 105 11.85 10.54 39.27
CA PRO A 105 12.95 11.41 38.85
C PRO A 105 14.04 10.69 38.03
N ASN A 106 14.05 9.35 38.02
CA ASN A 106 15.04 8.52 37.35
C ASN A 106 14.53 7.92 36.03
N GLU A 107 13.42 8.39 35.46
CA GLU A 107 12.84 7.88 34.21
C GLU A 107 13.84 7.78 33.06
N GLN A 108 14.80 8.71 32.97
CA GLN A 108 15.83 8.75 31.93
C GLN A 108 16.89 7.65 32.06
N ALA A 109 16.85 6.82 33.12
CA ALA A 109 17.72 5.65 33.21
C ALA A 109 17.45 4.67 32.06
N GLU A 110 16.22 4.64 31.55
CA GLU A 110 15.76 3.77 30.48
C GLU A 110 15.15 4.59 29.35
N LEU A 111 15.31 4.13 28.11
CA LEU A 111 14.66 4.72 26.95
C LEU A 111 13.51 3.81 26.49
N PRO A 112 12.24 4.14 26.79
CA PRO A 112 11.09 3.33 26.43
C PRO A 112 10.64 3.60 24.99
N LEU A 113 11.22 2.83 24.07
CA LEU A 113 10.84 2.82 22.66
C LEU A 113 10.01 1.57 22.34
N ILE A 114 8.93 1.76 21.58
CA ILE A 114 7.99 0.72 21.17
C ILE A 114 7.83 0.82 19.65
N SER A 115 8.21 -0.24 18.95
CA SER A 115 8.08 -0.29 17.49
C SER A 115 6.61 -0.28 17.08
N MET A 116 6.26 0.61 16.14
CA MET A 116 4.94 0.75 15.54
C MET A 116 5.05 0.52 14.04
N GLY A 117 5.59 -0.64 13.65
CA GLY A 117 5.88 -1.02 12.27
C GLY A 117 7.05 -0.23 11.67
N ASN A 118 6.74 0.84 10.95
CA ASN A 118 7.70 1.74 10.29
C ASN A 118 7.84 3.08 11.04
N PHE A 119 7.43 3.11 12.31
CA PHE A 119 7.55 4.25 13.22
C PHE A 119 8.03 3.76 14.58
N MET A 120 8.52 4.69 15.41
CA MET A 120 8.92 4.39 16.77
C MET A 120 8.16 5.26 17.77
N LEU A 121 7.39 4.65 18.65
CA LEU A 121 6.71 5.35 19.73
C LEU A 121 7.65 5.46 20.93
N PHE A 122 7.97 6.69 21.34
CA PHE A 122 8.49 6.96 22.67
C PHE A 122 7.31 7.10 23.63
N PHE A 123 7.27 6.30 24.71
CA PHE A 123 6.15 6.31 25.65
C PHE A 123 6.61 6.28 27.10
N VAL A 124 6.10 7.22 27.90
CA VAL A 124 6.33 7.26 29.35
C VAL A 124 4.99 7.28 30.07
N GLY A 125 4.69 6.22 30.82
CA GLY A 125 3.50 6.12 31.64
C GLY A 125 3.62 6.91 32.94
N GLY A 126 2.67 7.81 33.21
CA GLY A 126 2.47 8.44 34.52
C GLY A 126 1.17 7.98 35.16
N LYS A 127 0.92 8.35 36.42
CA LYS A 127 -0.36 8.07 37.08
C LYS A 127 -1.47 8.92 36.44
N GLY A 128 -2.50 8.27 35.89
CA GLY A 128 -3.66 8.95 35.28
C GLY A 128 -3.47 9.47 33.85
N ARG A 129 -2.28 9.35 33.26
CA ARG A 129 -2.01 9.61 31.84
C ARG A 129 -0.67 9.04 31.38
N GLY A 130 -0.51 8.82 30.09
CA GLY A 130 0.75 8.52 29.44
C GLY A 130 1.21 9.69 28.58
N THR A 131 2.51 9.91 28.47
CA THR A 131 3.09 10.88 27.53
C THR A 131 3.72 10.13 26.38
N TYR A 132 3.54 10.63 25.16
CA TYR A 132 4.14 10.02 23.98
C TYR A 132 4.76 11.05 23.04
N MET A 133 5.67 10.55 22.21
CA MET A 133 6.07 11.17 20.94
C MET A 133 6.17 10.06 19.90
N LEU A 134 5.74 10.33 18.66
CA LEU A 134 5.92 9.38 17.56
C LEU A 134 7.09 9.85 16.72
N TYR A 135 8.11 9.02 16.57
CA TYR A 135 9.25 9.27 15.70
C TYR A 135 9.05 8.59 14.36
N ASN A 136 9.46 9.31 13.33
CA ASN A 136 9.62 8.73 12.02
C ASN A 136 10.82 7.78 12.01
N PHE A 137 10.76 6.69 11.23
CA PHE A 137 11.92 5.82 11.01
C PHE A 137 12.46 6.03 9.59
N ASP A 138 13.76 6.34 9.53
CA ASP A 138 14.49 6.55 8.28
C ASP A 138 15.87 5.88 8.38
N PRO A 139 16.07 4.70 7.78
CA PRO A 139 17.34 3.97 7.88
C PRO A 139 18.50 4.66 7.11
N ASN A 140 18.20 5.56 6.18
CA ASN A 140 19.16 6.19 5.27
C ASN A 140 20.18 5.19 4.68
N ILE A 141 19.66 4.11 4.09
CA ILE A 141 20.46 2.97 3.60
C ILE A 141 21.52 3.34 2.57
N GLU A 142 21.30 4.44 1.85
CA GLU A 142 22.21 4.95 0.83
C GLU A 142 23.45 5.64 1.42
N ASN A 143 23.37 6.07 2.68
CA ASN A 143 24.47 6.73 3.37
C ASN A 143 24.64 6.16 4.79
N PRO A 144 25.25 4.97 4.93
CA PRO A 144 25.50 4.36 6.23
C PRO A 144 26.32 5.27 7.16
N ASN A 145 26.04 5.20 8.46
CA ASN A 145 26.71 5.95 9.52
C ASN A 145 26.73 7.47 9.33
N SER A 146 25.73 8.03 8.65
CA SER A 146 25.66 9.47 8.34
C SER A 146 24.52 10.20 9.05
N SER A 147 23.51 9.48 9.55
CA SER A 147 22.29 10.10 10.07
C SER A 147 21.67 9.35 11.24
N ASP A 148 20.84 10.08 11.98
CA ASP A 148 19.98 9.54 13.03
C ASP A 148 18.82 8.75 12.41
N PRO A 149 18.61 7.45 12.74
CA PRO A 149 17.52 6.66 12.16
C PRO A 149 16.13 7.06 12.69
N LEU A 150 16.07 7.91 13.72
CA LEU A 150 14.86 8.53 14.26
C LEU A 150 15.00 10.07 14.18
N PRO A 151 15.09 10.67 12.99
CA PRO A 151 15.64 12.02 12.80
C PRO A 151 14.84 13.12 13.48
N SER A 152 13.52 12.99 13.54
CA SER A 152 12.62 13.95 14.16
C SER A 152 11.30 13.29 14.58
N THR A 153 10.54 13.99 15.42
CA THR A 153 9.18 13.57 15.75
C THR A 153 8.29 13.73 14.52
N TYR A 154 7.64 12.64 14.12
CA TYR A 154 6.54 12.66 13.16
C TYR A 154 5.31 13.33 13.79
N THR A 155 4.97 12.90 15.01
CA THR A 155 3.95 13.56 15.83
C THR A 155 4.62 14.10 17.09
N PRO A 156 4.49 15.41 17.39
CA PRO A 156 5.12 16.01 18.56
C PRO A 156 4.53 15.48 19.88
N GLN A 157 5.08 15.94 21.00
CA GLN A 157 4.70 15.49 22.34
C GLN A 157 3.20 15.61 22.62
N GLY A 158 2.56 14.49 22.92
CA GLY A 158 1.15 14.40 23.30
C GLY A 158 0.93 13.60 24.58
N GLY A 159 -0.32 13.23 24.86
CA GLY A 159 -0.63 12.32 25.96
C GLY A 159 -1.80 11.40 25.66
N PHE A 160 -1.71 10.16 26.14
CA PHE A 160 -2.79 9.19 26.12
C PHE A 160 -3.57 9.28 27.44
N PRO A 161 -4.87 9.63 27.43
CA PRO A 161 -5.66 9.73 28.67
C PRO A 161 -5.92 8.37 29.33
N LYS A 162 -6.05 7.30 28.52
CA LYS A 162 -6.42 5.95 29.00
C LYS A 162 -5.26 4.96 29.15
N ILE A 163 -4.07 5.33 28.67
CA ILE A 163 -2.87 4.49 28.69
C ILE A 163 -1.89 5.14 29.66
N GLN A 164 -1.49 4.43 30.72
CA GLN A 164 -0.79 5.01 31.86
C GLN A 164 0.33 4.09 32.37
N ALA A 165 0.96 4.46 33.49
CA ALA A 165 1.98 3.62 34.12
C ALA A 165 1.47 2.18 34.36
N GLY A 166 2.32 1.20 34.03
CA GLY A 166 2.02 -0.23 34.17
C GLY A 166 1.26 -0.86 33.00
N HIS A 167 0.90 -0.08 31.96
CA HIS A 167 0.35 -0.61 30.72
C HIS A 167 1.46 -1.12 29.80
N GLU A 168 1.18 -2.18 29.08
CA GLU A 168 2.05 -2.75 28.05
C GLU A 168 1.40 -2.55 26.67
N LEU A 169 2.15 -1.96 25.74
CA LEU A 169 1.69 -1.75 24.36
C LEU A 169 2.40 -2.73 23.43
N ILE A 170 1.62 -3.57 22.75
CA ILE A 170 2.11 -4.57 21.79
C ILE A 170 1.55 -4.23 20.41
N CYS A 171 2.42 -3.87 19.47
CA CYS A 171 2.04 -3.58 18.09
C CYS A 171 1.88 -4.86 17.27
N ILE A 172 0.79 -4.97 16.51
CA ILE A 172 0.53 -6.05 15.55
C ILE A 172 -0.20 -5.47 14.35
N ASN A 173 0.42 -5.57 13.16
CA ASN A 173 -0.06 -4.93 11.93
C ASN A 173 -0.38 -3.43 12.15
N ASN A 174 -1.61 -2.98 11.86
CA ASN A 174 -2.08 -1.61 12.05
C ASN A 174 -2.72 -1.36 13.44
N TYR A 175 -2.49 -2.24 14.41
CA TYR A 175 -3.17 -2.22 15.71
C TYR A 175 -2.17 -2.26 16.87
N VAL A 176 -2.62 -1.77 18.03
CA VAL A 176 -1.88 -1.87 19.28
C VAL A 176 -2.77 -2.47 20.36
N ILE A 177 -2.28 -3.57 20.93
CA ILE A 177 -2.87 -4.19 22.12
C ILE A 177 -2.33 -3.44 23.33
N ASP A 178 -3.22 -2.79 24.06
CA ASP A 178 -2.98 -2.11 25.33
C ASP A 178 -3.42 -3.04 26.47
N ARG A 179 -2.45 -3.71 27.09
CA ARG A 179 -2.68 -4.65 28.20
C ARG A 179 -2.47 -3.94 29.54
N HIS A 180 -3.47 -4.02 30.39
CA HIS A 180 -3.44 -3.47 31.74
C HIS A 180 -2.50 -4.27 32.65
N GLY A 181 -2.07 -3.66 33.76
CA GLY A 181 -1.14 -4.29 34.72
C GLY A 181 -1.68 -5.55 35.42
N ASP A 182 -2.99 -5.82 35.41
CA ASP A 182 -3.57 -7.10 35.86
C ASP A 182 -3.31 -8.26 34.87
N GLY A 183 -3.00 -7.92 33.62
CA GLY A 183 -2.65 -8.78 32.50
C GLY A 183 -3.82 -9.42 31.75
N SER A 184 -5.06 -9.29 32.22
CA SER A 184 -6.24 -9.87 31.55
C SER A 184 -7.12 -8.83 30.87
N GLN A 185 -7.16 -7.59 31.38
CA GLN A 185 -7.91 -6.51 30.75
C GLN A 185 -7.11 -5.91 29.59
N VAL A 186 -7.74 -5.83 28.42
CA VAL A 186 -7.11 -5.42 27.17
C VAL A 186 -7.98 -4.42 26.41
N ARG A 187 -7.33 -3.45 25.77
CA ARG A 187 -7.91 -2.64 24.70
C ARG A 187 -7.15 -2.84 23.41
N ILE A 188 -7.85 -2.72 22.29
CA ILE A 188 -7.27 -2.72 20.96
C ILE A 188 -7.44 -1.32 20.38
N TRP A 189 -6.32 -0.68 20.07
CA TRP A 189 -6.27 0.62 19.43
C TRP A 189 -5.92 0.46 17.96
N SER A 190 -6.50 1.29 17.10
CA SER A 190 -6.01 1.47 15.73
C SER A 190 -4.80 2.39 15.76
N PHE A 191 -3.68 1.95 15.20
CA PHE A 191 -2.54 2.82 14.95
C PHE A 191 -2.74 3.59 13.65
N ASP A 192 -2.71 4.93 13.74
CA ASP A 192 -2.84 5.83 12.60
C ASP A 192 -1.84 6.99 12.76
N PRO A 193 -0.73 6.98 11.99
CA PRO A 193 0.32 8.00 12.13
C PRO A 193 -0.10 9.38 11.61
N GLN A 194 -1.22 9.49 10.88
CA GLN A 194 -1.77 10.77 10.44
C GLN A 194 -2.41 11.56 11.59
N ASN A 195 -2.91 10.86 12.62
CA ASN A 195 -3.63 11.49 13.70
C ASN A 195 -2.69 12.20 14.69
N THR A 196 -3.18 13.29 15.28
CA THR A 196 -2.48 13.98 16.37
C THR A 196 -2.27 13.06 17.58
N VAL A 197 -3.24 12.16 17.84
CA VAL A 197 -3.13 11.03 18.76
C VAL A 197 -3.06 9.74 17.94
N PRO A 198 -1.87 9.12 17.80
CA PRO A 198 -1.68 8.06 16.82
C PRO A 198 -2.32 6.73 17.21
N LEU A 199 -2.74 6.57 18.47
CA LEU A 199 -3.63 5.49 18.89
C LEU A 199 -5.05 6.05 18.87
N SER A 200 -5.73 5.80 17.76
CA SER A 200 -6.95 6.50 17.38
C SER A 200 -8.09 6.21 18.35
N VAL A 201 -8.87 7.24 18.65
CA VAL A 201 -10.10 7.14 19.44
C VAL A 201 -11.32 7.12 18.52
N PRO A 202 -12.38 6.36 18.84
CA PRO A 202 -12.48 5.42 19.97
C PRO A 202 -11.57 4.19 19.82
N GLU A 203 -11.32 3.48 20.92
CA GLU A 203 -10.73 2.13 20.84
C GLU A 203 -11.57 1.22 19.92
N VAL A 204 -10.91 0.32 19.19
CA VAL A 204 -11.57 -0.62 18.28
C VAL A 204 -12.31 -1.70 19.07
N TRP A 205 -11.73 -2.13 20.19
CA TRP A 205 -12.32 -3.13 21.08
C TRP A 205 -11.78 -2.98 22.51
N GLY A 206 -12.56 -3.37 23.51
CA GLY A 206 -12.11 -3.45 24.91
C GLY A 206 -12.82 -4.56 25.67
N GLY A 207 -12.08 -5.33 26.46
CA GLY A 207 -12.61 -6.47 27.20
C GLY A 207 -11.53 -7.28 27.90
N ASN A 208 -11.88 -8.52 28.29
CA ASN A 208 -10.95 -9.44 28.94
C ASN A 208 -10.43 -10.46 27.93
N TRP A 209 -9.12 -10.71 27.93
CA TRP A 209 -8.53 -11.82 27.18
C TRP A 209 -8.58 -13.09 28.02
N CYS A 210 -9.58 -13.94 27.76
CA CYS A 210 -9.74 -15.23 28.44
C CYS A 210 -8.51 -16.14 28.20
N GLY A 211 -7.96 -16.69 29.29
CA GLY A 211 -6.80 -17.60 29.23
C GLY A 211 -5.44 -16.91 29.29
N VAL A 212 -5.40 -15.58 29.33
CA VAL A 212 -4.17 -14.78 29.46
C VAL A 212 -4.25 -13.91 30.71
N ASP A 213 -3.14 -13.83 31.45
CA ASP A 213 -3.01 -13.04 32.68
C ASP A 213 -1.63 -12.37 32.76
N SER A 214 -1.33 -11.71 33.88
CA SER A 214 -0.06 -10.98 34.10
C SER A 214 1.19 -11.86 34.09
N ARG A 215 1.07 -13.19 34.19
CA ARG A 215 2.22 -14.11 34.11
C ARG A 215 2.63 -14.37 32.66
N HIS A 216 1.72 -14.17 31.71
CA HIS A 216 1.97 -14.41 30.31
C HIS A 216 2.81 -13.29 29.68
N GLN A 217 3.75 -13.68 28.83
CA GLN A 217 4.44 -12.83 27.87
C GLN A 217 3.78 -12.96 26.50
N LEU A 218 3.77 -11.88 25.72
CA LEU A 218 3.12 -11.79 24.41
C LEU A 218 4.14 -11.43 23.35
N VAL A 219 4.18 -12.19 22.26
CA VAL A 219 5.02 -11.86 21.09
C VAL A 219 4.20 -11.96 19.81
N PRO A 220 4.04 -10.85 19.07
CA PRO A 220 3.49 -10.87 17.72
C PRO A 220 4.39 -11.71 16.80
N ILE A 221 3.79 -12.66 16.08
CA ILE A 221 4.46 -13.51 15.10
C ILE A 221 3.67 -13.41 13.81
N GLY A 222 4.12 -12.54 12.90
CA GLY A 222 3.36 -12.21 11.69
C GLY A 222 2.04 -11.55 12.05
N ASP A 223 0.93 -12.21 11.71
CA ASP A 223 -0.46 -11.82 11.97
C ASP A 223 -1.07 -12.53 13.19
N LYS A 224 -0.28 -13.32 13.92
CA LYS A 224 -0.69 -14.06 15.13
C LYS A 224 0.04 -13.55 16.36
N ILE A 225 -0.42 -14.00 17.52
CA ILE A 225 0.23 -13.71 18.80
C ILE A 225 0.58 -15.03 19.47
N LEU A 226 1.83 -15.17 19.91
CA LEU A 226 2.25 -16.27 20.76
C LEU A 226 2.28 -15.81 22.21
N THR A 227 1.65 -16.57 23.09
CA THR A 227 1.72 -16.37 24.54
C THR A 227 2.39 -17.54 25.23
N TRP A 228 3.19 -17.25 26.26
CA TRP A 228 3.76 -18.26 27.13
C TRP A 228 4.00 -17.69 28.53
N ILE A 229 4.17 -18.56 29.51
CA ILE A 229 4.63 -18.18 30.86
C ILE A 229 6.11 -18.52 30.96
N PRO A 230 7.01 -17.55 31.24
CA PRO A 230 8.43 -17.84 31.45
C PRO A 230 8.65 -18.91 32.52
N GLY A 231 9.50 -19.90 32.22
CA GLY A 231 9.71 -21.06 33.09
C GLY A 231 8.75 -22.23 32.88
N GLU A 232 7.62 -22.03 32.19
CA GLU A 232 6.68 -23.10 31.83
C GLU A 232 6.90 -23.59 30.38
N SER A 233 6.54 -24.84 30.11
CA SER A 233 6.78 -25.48 28.81
C SER A 233 5.75 -25.13 27.75
N ASP A 234 4.57 -24.63 28.14
CA ASP A 234 3.43 -24.49 27.24
C ASP A 234 3.43 -23.12 26.55
N TYR A 235 3.05 -23.12 25.27
CA TYR A 235 2.68 -21.90 24.56
C TYR A 235 1.30 -22.05 23.91
N THR A 236 0.65 -20.92 23.70
CA THR A 236 -0.59 -20.80 22.94
C THR A 236 -0.41 -19.82 21.79
N LEU A 237 -0.92 -20.18 20.62
CA LEU A 237 -0.91 -19.34 19.42
C LEU A 237 -2.33 -18.86 19.14
N TRP A 238 -2.49 -17.54 19.05
CA TRP A 238 -3.77 -16.87 18.90
C TRP A 238 -3.88 -16.24 17.52
N SER A 239 -5.00 -16.43 16.83
CA SER A 239 -5.36 -15.54 15.72
C SER A 239 -5.82 -14.20 16.29
N PHE A 240 -5.51 -13.13 15.56
CA PHE A 240 -5.90 -11.77 15.93
C PHE A 240 -6.92 -11.22 14.93
N SER A 241 -8.11 -10.88 15.41
CA SER A 241 -9.21 -10.35 14.59
C SER A 241 -9.82 -9.12 15.29
N PRO A 242 -9.17 -7.95 15.19
CA PRO A 242 -9.39 -6.80 16.08
C PRO A 242 -10.80 -6.23 16.06
N LYS A 243 -11.55 -6.44 14.97
CA LYS A 243 -12.92 -5.95 14.76
C LYS A 243 -14.00 -6.97 15.13
N SER A 244 -13.62 -8.16 15.61
CA SER A 244 -14.55 -9.21 16.05
C SER A 244 -14.95 -9.00 17.52
N ASP A 245 -16.12 -9.51 17.90
CA ASP A 245 -16.55 -9.58 19.31
C ASP A 245 -15.56 -10.40 20.16
N VAL A 246 -14.89 -11.39 19.55
CA VAL A 246 -13.86 -12.23 20.17
C VAL A 246 -12.56 -12.07 19.36
N PRO A 247 -11.73 -11.04 19.67
CA PRO A 247 -10.58 -10.70 18.85
C PRO A 247 -9.41 -11.68 18.97
N PHE A 248 -9.38 -12.49 20.03
CA PHE A 248 -8.33 -13.47 20.29
C PHE A 248 -8.95 -14.87 20.30
N ASN A 249 -8.62 -15.69 19.30
CA ASN A 249 -9.06 -17.09 19.25
C ASN A 249 -7.84 -18.01 19.28
N GLU A 250 -7.87 -19.02 20.14
CA GLU A 250 -6.85 -20.05 20.19
C GLU A 250 -6.85 -20.83 18.87
N THR A 251 -5.68 -20.88 18.22
CA THR A 251 -5.50 -21.62 16.95
C THR A 251 -4.62 -22.85 17.09
N ALA A 252 -3.69 -22.84 18.05
CA ALA A 252 -2.84 -23.98 18.36
C ALA A 252 -2.24 -23.83 19.76
N THR A 253 -1.89 -24.96 20.37
CA THR A 253 -1.06 -25.05 21.57
C THR A 253 0.12 -25.99 21.31
N GLY A 254 1.17 -25.86 22.11
CA GLY A 254 2.32 -26.75 21.99
C GLY A 254 3.35 -26.55 23.07
N LYS A 255 4.51 -27.19 22.89
CA LYS A 255 5.63 -27.13 23.83
C LYS A 255 6.77 -26.27 23.28
N LEU A 256 7.29 -25.38 24.12
CA LEU A 256 8.49 -24.61 23.87
C LEU A 256 9.73 -25.52 24.00
N PRO A 257 10.75 -25.33 23.16
CA PRO A 257 12.08 -25.88 23.42
C PRO A 257 12.59 -25.43 24.80
N ASP A 258 13.32 -26.31 25.51
CA ASP A 258 13.82 -26.05 26.87
C ASP A 258 14.61 -24.74 26.99
N ALA A 259 15.33 -24.37 25.92
CA ALA A 259 16.10 -23.15 25.92
C ALA A 259 15.27 -21.88 25.73
N ILE A 260 14.09 -21.96 25.09
CA ILE A 260 13.12 -20.85 25.09
C ILE A 260 12.42 -20.76 26.44
N ARG A 261 12.09 -21.89 27.07
CA ARG A 261 11.47 -21.92 28.41
C ARG A 261 12.26 -21.11 29.44
N ASN A 262 13.59 -21.21 29.39
CA ASN A 262 14.49 -20.55 30.32
C ASN A 262 14.92 -19.13 29.87
N SER A 263 14.27 -18.56 28.85
CA SER A 263 14.65 -17.25 28.28
C SER A 263 13.96 -16.07 28.96
N SER A 264 14.64 -14.92 28.97
CA SER A 264 14.18 -13.64 29.55
C SER A 264 13.23 -12.90 28.62
N SER A 265 13.34 -13.14 27.33
CA SER A 265 12.53 -12.50 26.31
C SER A 265 12.60 -13.30 25.01
N LEU A 266 11.54 -13.12 24.22
CA LEU A 266 11.43 -13.64 22.87
C LEU A 266 11.09 -12.45 21.96
N THR A 267 11.81 -12.31 20.86
CA THR A 267 11.57 -11.24 19.88
C THR A 267 11.42 -11.85 18.50
N ALA A 268 10.29 -11.57 17.85
CA ALA A 268 10.07 -12.00 16.49
C ALA A 268 10.73 -11.05 15.50
N VAL A 269 11.44 -11.64 14.53
CA VAL A 269 12.03 -10.93 13.40
C VAL A 269 11.57 -11.63 12.14
N LEU A 270 11.02 -10.85 11.22
CA LEU A 270 10.58 -11.36 9.93
C LEU A 270 11.64 -11.01 8.88
N SER A 271 11.96 -11.96 8.03
CA SER A 271 12.83 -11.74 6.87
C SER A 271 11.99 -11.49 5.62
N ARG A 272 12.54 -10.80 4.62
CA ARG A 272 11.92 -10.74 3.30
C ARG A 272 11.96 -12.13 2.66
N THR A 273 10.94 -12.47 1.89
CA THR A 273 10.97 -13.68 1.06
C THR A 273 11.82 -13.39 -0.16
N GLU A 274 12.95 -14.06 -0.29
CA GLU A 274 13.78 -13.99 -1.48
C GLU A 274 13.12 -14.72 -2.66
N ALA A 275 13.51 -14.35 -3.89
CA ALA A 275 13.09 -15.10 -5.06
C ALA A 275 13.64 -16.53 -5.00
N VAL A 276 12.80 -17.53 -5.32
CA VAL A 276 13.21 -18.92 -5.36
C VAL A 276 14.30 -19.10 -6.41
N THR A 277 15.52 -19.46 -5.98
CA THR A 277 16.68 -19.69 -6.85
C THR A 277 16.80 -21.14 -7.33
N VAL A 278 16.07 -22.07 -6.69
CA VAL A 278 16.10 -23.51 -6.99
C VAL A 278 14.67 -24.06 -7.07
N GLY A 279 14.32 -24.65 -8.21
CA GLY A 279 12.99 -25.19 -8.51
C GLY A 279 12.28 -24.44 -9.64
N ASN A 280 11.22 -25.05 -10.20
CA ASN A 280 10.36 -24.43 -11.19
C ASN A 280 9.05 -24.00 -10.50
N PRO A 281 8.91 -22.73 -10.07
CA PRO A 281 7.65 -22.26 -9.50
C PRO A 281 6.50 -22.44 -10.49
N GLN A 282 5.30 -22.66 -9.96
CA GLN A 282 4.12 -22.91 -10.80
C GLN A 282 3.61 -21.61 -11.44
N PRO A 283 3.27 -21.58 -12.74
CA PRO A 283 2.63 -20.43 -13.37
C PRO A 283 1.43 -19.91 -12.57
N GLY A 284 1.24 -18.59 -12.57
CA GLY A 284 0.18 -17.92 -11.83
C GLY A 284 0.43 -17.76 -10.32
N THR A 285 1.63 -18.08 -9.82
CA THR A 285 2.00 -17.88 -8.40
C THR A 285 2.93 -16.68 -8.21
N MET A 286 2.97 -16.12 -7.00
CA MET A 286 3.82 -14.97 -6.70
C MET A 286 5.30 -15.33 -6.84
N ASP A 287 5.69 -16.54 -6.45
CA ASP A 287 7.05 -17.04 -6.67
C ASP A 287 7.40 -17.12 -8.15
N TYR A 288 6.44 -17.53 -9.00
CA TYR A 288 6.63 -17.49 -10.45
C TYR A 288 6.87 -16.07 -10.93
N MET A 289 6.01 -15.12 -10.56
CA MET A 289 6.19 -13.70 -10.88
C MET A 289 7.57 -13.19 -10.44
N ARG A 290 8.03 -13.46 -9.21
CA ARG A 290 9.36 -13.03 -8.71
C ARG A 290 10.53 -13.61 -9.53
N THR A 291 10.38 -14.81 -10.08
CA THR A 291 11.41 -15.38 -10.96
C THR A 291 11.43 -14.76 -12.36
N LYS A 292 10.28 -14.31 -12.87
CA LYS A 292 10.13 -13.82 -14.25
C LYS A 292 10.26 -12.31 -14.38
N ILE A 293 9.68 -11.56 -13.46
CA ILE A 293 9.57 -10.11 -13.51
C ILE A 293 10.64 -9.48 -12.61
N LYS A 294 11.42 -8.57 -13.19
CA LYS A 294 12.46 -7.75 -12.55
C LYS A 294 12.11 -6.26 -12.54
N HIS A 295 11.25 -5.82 -13.47
CA HIS A 295 10.78 -4.45 -13.54
C HIS A 295 9.25 -4.39 -13.50
N VAL A 296 8.69 -3.65 -12.54
CA VAL A 296 7.27 -3.32 -12.48
C VAL A 296 7.12 -1.86 -12.88
N VAL A 297 6.39 -1.59 -13.96
CA VAL A 297 6.07 -0.26 -14.45
C VAL A 297 4.58 -0.02 -14.22
N TYR A 298 4.24 0.98 -13.41
CA TYR A 298 2.87 1.35 -13.13
C TYR A 298 2.53 2.71 -13.73
N TYR A 299 1.68 2.73 -14.77
CA TYR A 299 1.21 3.94 -15.42
C TYR A 299 -0.23 4.22 -15.05
N MET A 300 -0.45 5.26 -14.23
CA MET A 300 -1.77 5.64 -13.73
C MET A 300 -2.29 6.91 -14.42
N LEU A 301 -3.38 6.74 -15.16
CA LEU A 301 -4.06 7.73 -16.01
C LEU A 301 -5.25 8.41 -15.29
N GLU A 302 -5.88 9.39 -15.95
CA GLU A 302 -7.06 10.15 -15.52
C GLU A 302 -7.99 10.35 -16.72
N SER A 303 -9.30 10.20 -16.72
CA SER A 303 -10.19 9.51 -15.80
C SER A 303 -11.28 8.93 -16.70
N ARG A 304 -11.41 7.61 -16.75
CA ARG A 304 -12.28 6.93 -17.72
C ARG A 304 -12.90 5.71 -17.08
N SER A 305 -14.22 5.56 -17.22
CA SER A 305 -14.89 4.33 -16.82
C SER A 305 -14.47 3.17 -17.73
N PHE A 306 -14.58 1.94 -17.22
CA PHE A 306 -14.29 0.74 -18.00
C PHE A 306 -15.16 0.68 -19.26
N ASP A 307 -16.48 0.83 -19.10
CA ASP A 307 -17.43 0.85 -20.22
C ASP A 307 -17.10 1.92 -21.28
N ASN A 308 -16.58 3.09 -20.86
CA ASN A 308 -16.28 4.18 -21.79
C ASN A 308 -15.16 3.84 -22.76
N VAL A 309 -14.07 3.19 -22.32
CA VAL A 309 -12.88 3.01 -23.17
C VAL A 309 -12.53 1.56 -23.52
N CYS A 310 -13.03 0.60 -22.73
CA CYS A 310 -12.79 -0.84 -22.91
C CYS A 310 -14.09 -1.67 -22.98
N GLY A 311 -15.26 -1.03 -22.84
CA GLY A 311 -16.55 -1.74 -22.83
C GLY A 311 -16.84 -2.51 -24.11
N TRP A 312 -16.31 -2.09 -25.25
CA TRP A 312 -16.48 -2.75 -26.55
C TRP A 312 -15.30 -3.63 -26.96
N LEU A 313 -14.39 -3.97 -26.03
CA LEU A 313 -13.19 -4.75 -26.33
C LEU A 313 -13.51 -6.12 -26.95
N TYR A 314 -14.53 -6.80 -26.40
CA TYR A 314 -14.98 -8.11 -26.87
C TYR A 314 -16.47 -8.10 -27.20
N GLU A 315 -16.85 -8.81 -28.25
CA GLU A 315 -18.25 -8.98 -28.60
C GLU A 315 -18.99 -9.87 -27.58
N LYS A 316 -20.31 -9.65 -27.44
CA LYS A 316 -21.16 -10.54 -26.63
C LYS A 316 -21.04 -11.97 -27.18
N ASN A 317 -20.52 -12.89 -26.36
CA ASN A 317 -20.24 -14.30 -26.68
C ASN A 317 -18.99 -14.58 -27.52
N GLN A 318 -18.03 -13.66 -27.57
CA GLN A 318 -16.73 -13.94 -28.18
C GLN A 318 -16.08 -15.17 -27.53
N THR A 319 -15.55 -16.07 -28.37
CA THR A 319 -14.85 -17.28 -27.95
C THR A 319 -13.33 -17.07 -27.95
N GLY A 320 -12.59 -17.92 -27.24
CA GLY A 320 -11.13 -17.84 -27.17
C GLY A 320 -10.59 -16.78 -26.21
N ILE A 321 -11.43 -16.29 -25.28
CA ILE A 321 -11.02 -15.50 -24.12
C ILE A 321 -10.47 -16.47 -23.05
N ASN A 322 -9.31 -16.15 -22.50
CA ASN A 322 -8.72 -16.85 -21.37
C ASN A 322 -9.18 -16.18 -20.07
N PHE A 323 -9.98 -16.86 -19.25
CA PHE A 323 -10.42 -16.33 -17.96
C PHE A 323 -9.51 -16.81 -16.83
N ILE A 324 -9.17 -15.90 -15.92
CA ILE A 324 -8.46 -16.16 -14.68
C ILE A 324 -9.36 -15.66 -13.53
N GLY A 325 -9.60 -16.50 -12.53
CA GLY A 325 -10.66 -16.27 -11.54
C GLY A 325 -12.00 -16.77 -12.08
N SER A 326 -13.03 -15.91 -12.09
CA SER A 326 -14.35 -16.27 -12.61
C SER A 326 -14.38 -16.36 -14.13
N ASP A 327 -15.06 -17.38 -14.67
CA ASP A 327 -15.30 -17.64 -16.10
C ASP A 327 -16.59 -17.02 -16.65
N LYS A 328 -17.25 -16.15 -15.88
CA LYS A 328 -18.45 -15.42 -16.33
C LYS A 328 -18.15 -14.65 -17.63
N PRO A 329 -19.15 -14.46 -18.51
CA PRO A 329 -18.98 -13.65 -19.70
C PRO A 329 -18.38 -12.27 -19.39
N PHE A 330 -17.58 -11.74 -20.31
CA PHE A 330 -17.00 -10.41 -20.22
C PHE A 330 -18.08 -9.34 -20.02
N GLN A 331 -17.93 -8.49 -19.01
CA GLN A 331 -18.91 -7.46 -18.65
C GLN A 331 -18.62 -6.15 -19.39
N GLY A 332 -18.90 -6.16 -20.69
CA GLY A 332 -18.72 -4.99 -21.56
C GLY A 332 -19.93 -4.06 -21.65
N ALA A 333 -19.76 -2.97 -22.39
CA ALA A 333 -20.80 -2.00 -22.71
C ALA A 333 -21.93 -2.63 -23.54
N SER A 334 -23.12 -2.03 -23.48
CA SER A 334 -24.31 -2.51 -24.17
C SER A 334 -25.22 -1.35 -24.55
N THR A 335 -25.75 -1.37 -25.78
CA THR A 335 -26.77 -0.41 -26.24
C THR A 335 -28.12 -0.57 -25.53
N GLU A 336 -28.25 -1.59 -24.66
CA GLU A 336 -29.41 -1.81 -23.80
C GLU A 336 -29.29 -1.06 -22.46
N ASN A 337 -28.07 -0.66 -22.07
CA ASN A 337 -27.85 0.12 -20.85
C ASN A 337 -28.37 1.55 -21.04
N PHE A 338 -29.02 2.10 -20.02
CA PHE A 338 -29.53 3.47 -20.05
C PHE A 338 -29.56 4.12 -18.68
N ASN A 339 -29.57 5.45 -18.67
CA ASN A 339 -29.97 6.27 -17.54
C ASN A 339 -31.22 7.08 -17.93
N MET A 340 -31.97 7.56 -16.94
CA MET A 340 -33.15 8.39 -17.20
C MET A 340 -32.74 9.86 -17.33
N ASP A 341 -33.16 10.51 -18.41
CA ASP A 341 -33.15 11.96 -18.62
C ASP A 341 -34.60 12.47 -18.55
N GLY A 342 -35.04 12.85 -17.35
CA GLY A 342 -36.47 13.03 -17.06
C GLY A 342 -37.23 11.73 -17.35
N ASP A 343 -38.17 11.78 -18.28
CA ASP A 343 -38.97 10.62 -18.71
C ASP A 343 -38.36 9.86 -19.91
N LYS A 344 -37.25 10.36 -20.48
CA LYS A 344 -36.57 9.77 -21.63
C LYS A 344 -35.45 8.83 -21.18
N LYS A 345 -35.21 7.76 -21.95
CA LYS A 345 -34.02 6.92 -21.78
C LYS A 345 -32.85 7.47 -22.60
N ALA A 346 -31.76 7.79 -21.91
CA ALA A 346 -30.46 8.07 -22.51
C ALA A 346 -29.66 6.77 -22.58
N PHE A 347 -29.57 6.18 -23.77
CA PHE A 347 -28.89 4.89 -23.97
C PHE A 347 -27.38 5.06 -24.10
N GLN A 348 -26.64 4.09 -23.57
CA GLN A 348 -25.22 3.96 -23.83
C GLN A 348 -24.99 3.78 -25.33
N SER A 349 -24.10 4.57 -25.92
CA SER A 349 -23.89 4.59 -27.36
C SER A 349 -22.44 4.90 -27.75
N LYS A 350 -22.07 4.58 -28.98
CA LYS A 350 -20.71 4.77 -29.49
C LYS A 350 -20.55 6.21 -30.00
N PHE A 351 -19.50 6.89 -29.59
CA PHE A 351 -19.13 8.20 -30.09
C PHE A 351 -18.90 8.15 -31.61
N HIS A 352 -19.66 8.93 -32.38
CA HIS A 352 -19.64 8.92 -33.85
C HIS A 352 -19.64 7.51 -34.47
N ASP A 353 -20.56 6.65 -34.00
CA ASP A 353 -20.74 5.26 -34.46
C ASP A 353 -19.48 4.38 -34.31
N GLY A 354 -18.52 4.81 -33.49
CA GLY A 354 -17.25 4.12 -33.30
C GLY A 354 -16.22 4.40 -34.40
N LYS A 355 -16.36 5.49 -35.16
CA LYS A 355 -15.51 5.79 -36.31
C LYS A 355 -14.52 6.93 -36.05
N LEU A 356 -13.34 6.81 -36.67
CA LEU A 356 -12.35 7.87 -36.76
C LEU A 356 -12.59 8.75 -38.02
N SER A 357 -12.23 10.02 -37.95
CA SER A 357 -12.41 10.98 -39.05
C SER A 357 -11.56 12.22 -38.85
N ASP A 358 -11.08 12.80 -39.95
CA ASP A 358 -10.39 14.10 -39.95
C ASP A 358 -11.36 15.30 -39.81
N GLN A 359 -12.66 15.05 -39.58
CA GLN A 359 -13.71 16.08 -39.51
C GLN A 359 -14.13 16.44 -38.08
N TRP A 360 -13.79 15.62 -37.08
CA TRP A 360 -14.07 15.87 -35.67
C TRP A 360 -12.87 15.49 -34.81
N ASP A 361 -12.78 16.09 -33.62
CA ASP A 361 -11.78 15.73 -32.63
C ASP A 361 -12.25 14.50 -31.85
N LEU A 362 -11.33 13.61 -31.50
CA LEU A 362 -11.63 12.41 -30.71
C LEU A 362 -11.77 12.79 -29.23
N SER A 363 -12.86 13.47 -28.90
CA SER A 363 -13.22 13.92 -27.56
C SER A 363 -14.73 13.72 -27.36
N ASP A 364 -15.08 12.66 -26.63
CA ASP A 364 -16.47 12.25 -26.35
C ASP A 364 -17.14 13.14 -25.30
N GLN A 365 -16.36 13.73 -24.40
CA GLN A 365 -16.84 14.61 -23.34
C GLN A 365 -16.46 16.07 -23.63
N LYS A 366 -17.46 16.94 -23.81
CA LYS A 366 -17.24 18.38 -24.08
C LYS A 366 -16.73 19.16 -22.86
N GLN A 367 -17.04 18.66 -21.68
CA GLN A 367 -16.64 19.22 -20.40
C GLN A 367 -16.24 18.08 -19.47
N ASP A 368 -15.55 18.41 -18.40
CA ASP A 368 -15.26 17.48 -17.33
C ASP A 368 -16.56 17.15 -16.56
N PRO A 369 -17.03 15.88 -16.56
CA PRO A 369 -18.22 15.50 -15.80
C PRO A 369 -17.97 15.63 -14.29
N PHE A 370 -19.01 15.83 -13.48
CA PHE A 370 -18.88 15.90 -12.02
C PHE A 370 -18.48 14.54 -11.43
N HIS A 371 -17.53 14.55 -10.49
CA HIS A 371 -16.95 13.31 -9.97
C HIS A 371 -16.36 13.44 -8.55
N ASP A 372 -16.82 14.42 -7.77
CA ASP A 372 -16.55 14.45 -6.33
C ASP A 372 -17.32 13.31 -5.63
N ASN A 373 -17.05 13.08 -4.33
CA ASN A 373 -17.69 11.98 -3.61
C ASN A 373 -19.21 12.09 -3.57
N SER A 374 -19.75 13.29 -3.34
CA SER A 374 -21.21 13.52 -3.36
C SER A 374 -21.83 13.24 -4.72
N ASP A 375 -21.15 13.62 -5.80
CA ASP A 375 -21.60 13.34 -7.16
C ASP A 375 -21.57 11.85 -7.43
N GLY A 376 -20.47 11.18 -7.12
CA GLY A 376 -20.33 9.74 -7.24
C GLY A 376 -21.45 9.00 -6.50
N LEU A 377 -21.77 9.40 -5.26
CA LEU A 377 -22.88 8.82 -4.52
C LEU A 377 -24.24 9.07 -5.19
N GLN A 378 -24.49 10.26 -5.74
CA GLN A 378 -25.74 10.55 -6.48
C GLN A 378 -25.84 9.72 -7.77
N GLN A 379 -24.72 9.55 -8.48
CA GLN A 379 -24.64 8.75 -9.70
C GLN A 379 -24.92 7.27 -9.44
N LEU A 380 -24.39 6.74 -8.32
CA LEU A 380 -24.58 5.36 -7.88
C LEU A 380 -25.98 5.07 -7.32
N PHE A 381 -26.66 6.07 -6.75
CA PHE A 381 -27.92 5.93 -5.99
C PHE A 381 -29.01 6.89 -6.46
N TYR A 382 -29.44 6.77 -7.72
CA TYR A 382 -30.32 7.71 -8.43
C TYR A 382 -31.57 8.16 -7.65
N ASN A 383 -32.24 7.22 -6.97
CA ASN A 383 -33.51 7.46 -6.26
C ASN A 383 -33.42 7.25 -4.74
N LYS A 384 -32.22 7.26 -4.15
CA LYS A 384 -32.04 7.00 -2.71
C LYS A 384 -31.25 8.14 -2.09
N TYR A 385 -31.96 9.07 -1.45
CA TYR A 385 -31.37 10.24 -0.80
C TYR A 385 -31.44 10.14 0.73
N PRO A 386 -30.38 10.52 1.47
CA PRO A 386 -29.04 10.83 0.98
C PRO A 386 -28.33 9.53 0.50
N GLY A 387 -27.67 9.56 -0.66
CA GLY A 387 -26.98 8.39 -1.23
C GLY A 387 -26.00 7.77 -0.24
N TYR A 388 -25.73 6.46 -0.35
CA TYR A 388 -25.08 5.57 0.65
C TYR A 388 -25.99 4.90 1.73
N PRO A 389 -27.17 4.34 1.39
CA PRO A 389 -28.04 3.65 2.35
C PRO A 389 -27.60 2.21 2.70
N LYS A 390 -26.31 1.86 2.51
CA LYS A 390 -25.81 0.46 2.54
C LYS A 390 -26.59 -0.50 1.63
N ALA A 391 -27.13 0.02 0.51
CA ALA A 391 -27.84 -0.78 -0.49
C ALA A 391 -26.97 -1.02 -1.72
N LYS A 392 -27.35 -1.97 -2.58
CA LYS A 392 -26.74 -2.13 -3.89
C LYS A 392 -26.93 -0.86 -4.75
N PRO A 393 -25.86 -0.29 -5.34
CA PRO A 393 -25.95 0.79 -6.33
C PRO A 393 -26.83 0.39 -7.53
N ASP A 394 -27.60 1.34 -8.05
CA ASP A 394 -28.44 1.17 -9.25
C ASP A 394 -27.82 1.77 -10.51
N MET A 395 -26.75 2.56 -10.37
CA MET A 395 -26.02 3.22 -11.46
C MET A 395 -26.89 4.15 -12.31
N GLY A 396 -28.03 4.61 -11.80
CA GLY A 396 -29.04 5.31 -12.60
C GLY A 396 -28.84 6.82 -12.74
N GLY A 397 -27.90 7.41 -11.99
CA GLY A 397 -27.87 8.85 -11.75
C GLY A 397 -26.84 9.65 -12.53
N PHE A 398 -26.08 9.04 -13.44
CA PHE A 398 -25.00 9.70 -14.17
C PHE A 398 -25.50 10.85 -15.05
N VAL A 399 -26.56 10.62 -15.82
CA VAL A 399 -27.14 11.64 -16.70
C VAL A 399 -27.77 12.78 -15.89
N GLN A 400 -28.52 12.46 -14.84
CA GLN A 400 -29.15 13.46 -13.98
C GLN A 400 -28.12 14.34 -13.28
N ASN A 401 -27.09 13.73 -12.66
CA ASN A 401 -26.07 14.46 -11.94
C ASN A 401 -25.27 15.38 -12.88
N ASN A 402 -24.94 14.92 -14.10
CA ASN A 402 -24.18 15.70 -15.06
C ASN A 402 -25.02 16.64 -15.93
N SER A 403 -26.35 16.52 -15.90
CA SER A 403 -27.26 17.22 -16.82
C SER A 403 -26.85 17.07 -18.30
N SER A 404 -26.34 15.90 -18.67
CA SER A 404 -25.83 15.62 -20.01
C SER A 404 -25.93 14.14 -20.35
N GLU A 405 -26.36 13.81 -21.56
CA GLU A 405 -26.33 12.43 -22.09
C GLU A 405 -24.93 12.03 -22.56
N ASP A 406 -23.98 12.97 -22.72
CA ASP A 406 -22.62 12.69 -23.21
C ASP A 406 -21.88 11.70 -22.29
N VAL A 407 -22.20 11.65 -20.99
CA VAL A 407 -21.62 10.67 -20.04
C VAL A 407 -22.00 9.21 -20.33
N MET A 408 -22.96 8.98 -21.23
CA MET A 408 -23.35 7.66 -21.73
C MET A 408 -22.59 7.28 -23.02
N LEU A 409 -21.75 8.17 -23.56
CA LEU A 409 -20.93 7.89 -24.74
C LEU A 409 -19.78 6.93 -24.39
N THR A 410 -19.38 6.17 -25.40
CA THR A 410 -18.33 5.15 -25.32
C THR A 410 -17.46 5.21 -26.57
N LEU A 411 -16.20 4.86 -26.43
CA LEU A 411 -15.19 4.78 -27.47
C LEU A 411 -14.93 3.30 -27.80
N THR A 412 -14.59 3.02 -29.06
CA THR A 412 -14.44 1.65 -29.57
C THR A 412 -12.97 1.27 -29.78
N PRO A 413 -12.65 -0.02 -29.97
CA PRO A 413 -11.29 -0.44 -30.35
C PRO A 413 -10.74 0.22 -31.62
N GLU A 414 -11.61 0.64 -32.55
CA GLU A 414 -11.18 1.41 -33.73
C GLU A 414 -10.70 2.82 -33.35
N GLN A 415 -11.31 3.42 -32.33
CA GLN A 415 -11.01 4.77 -31.87
C GLN A 415 -9.86 4.82 -30.86
N LEU A 416 -9.70 3.79 -30.04
CA LEU A 416 -8.64 3.64 -29.04
C LEU A 416 -7.80 2.37 -29.31
N PRO A 417 -7.09 2.31 -30.45
CA PRO A 417 -6.43 1.10 -30.95
C PRO A 417 -5.25 0.65 -30.08
N VAL A 418 -4.56 1.56 -29.37
CA VAL A 418 -3.43 1.24 -28.50
C VAL A 418 -3.96 0.67 -27.19
N LEU A 419 -4.87 1.36 -26.49
CA LEU A 419 -5.42 0.89 -25.23
C LEU A 419 -6.13 -0.47 -25.39
N ASN A 420 -7.04 -0.60 -26.36
CA ASN A 420 -7.74 -1.86 -26.64
C ASN A 420 -6.82 -2.91 -27.28
N GLY A 421 -5.81 -2.48 -28.03
CA GLY A 421 -4.77 -3.36 -28.59
C GLY A 421 -3.95 -4.04 -27.50
N LEU A 422 -3.52 -3.30 -26.49
CA LEU A 422 -2.83 -3.86 -25.32
C LEU A 422 -3.75 -4.80 -24.54
N ALA A 423 -5.00 -4.41 -24.28
CA ALA A 423 -5.96 -5.24 -23.56
C ALA A 423 -6.23 -6.60 -24.24
N SER A 424 -6.43 -6.60 -25.57
CA SER A 424 -6.70 -7.83 -26.34
C SER A 424 -5.46 -8.69 -26.57
N ASN A 425 -4.27 -8.10 -26.65
CA ASN A 425 -3.04 -8.87 -26.87
C ASN A 425 -2.40 -9.39 -25.58
N PHE A 426 -2.85 -8.94 -24.41
CA PHE A 426 -2.37 -9.37 -23.10
C PHE A 426 -3.56 -9.65 -22.17
N ALA A 427 -3.60 -9.01 -20.99
CA ALA A 427 -4.68 -9.16 -20.04
C ALA A 427 -5.32 -7.83 -19.65
N ILE A 428 -6.62 -7.88 -19.37
CA ILE A 428 -7.39 -6.79 -18.76
C ILE A 428 -8.24 -7.33 -17.61
N SER A 429 -8.47 -6.52 -16.58
CA SER A 429 -9.52 -6.78 -15.59
C SER A 429 -10.80 -6.04 -15.96
N ASP A 430 -11.93 -6.76 -16.04
CA ASP A 430 -13.27 -6.19 -16.12
C ASP A 430 -13.98 -6.10 -14.76
N GLU A 431 -13.23 -6.34 -13.67
CA GLU A 431 -13.65 -6.19 -12.27
C GLU A 431 -12.58 -5.44 -11.46
N TRP A 432 -11.98 -4.40 -12.06
CA TRP A 432 -11.16 -3.42 -11.36
C TRP A 432 -11.96 -2.16 -11.10
N PHE A 433 -12.19 -1.83 -9.84
CA PHE A 433 -13.02 -0.71 -9.40
C PHE A 433 -12.17 0.46 -8.92
N CYS A 434 -12.70 1.69 -9.02
CA CYS A 434 -12.18 2.78 -8.21
C CYS A 434 -12.20 2.35 -6.74
N SER A 435 -11.22 2.76 -5.94
CA SER A 435 -11.21 2.41 -4.51
C SER A 435 -12.40 3.05 -3.78
N VAL A 436 -12.82 4.24 -4.20
CA VAL A 436 -14.06 4.87 -3.73
C VAL A 436 -14.74 5.65 -4.86
N PRO A 437 -16.06 5.91 -4.80
CA PRO A 437 -16.72 6.87 -5.69
C PRO A 437 -16.29 8.28 -5.26
N GLY A 438 -15.17 8.77 -5.77
CA GLY A 438 -14.60 10.07 -5.40
C GLY A 438 -13.51 10.53 -6.36
N GLY A 439 -12.93 11.68 -6.05
CA GLY A 439 -11.98 12.38 -6.91
C GLY A 439 -10.61 11.71 -7.09
N THR A 440 -9.76 12.41 -7.85
CA THR A 440 -8.40 12.02 -8.23
C THR A 440 -7.51 11.79 -7.00
N ASP A 441 -7.43 12.78 -6.12
CA ASP A 441 -6.56 12.76 -4.94
C ASP A 441 -6.83 11.55 -4.03
N ILE A 442 -8.10 11.23 -3.82
CA ILE A 442 -8.54 10.18 -2.90
C ILE A 442 -8.20 8.81 -3.48
N ASN A 443 -8.55 8.57 -4.76
CA ASN A 443 -8.27 7.27 -5.39
C ASN A 443 -6.77 7.04 -5.61
N ARG A 444 -6.00 8.10 -5.90
CA ARG A 444 -4.53 8.04 -5.90
C ARG A 444 -3.97 7.82 -4.49
N ALA A 445 -4.57 8.39 -3.45
CA ALA A 445 -4.17 8.10 -2.07
C ALA A 445 -4.36 6.61 -1.72
N PHE A 446 -5.45 5.96 -2.16
CA PHE A 446 -5.63 4.51 -1.99
C PHE A 446 -4.53 3.70 -2.68
N ALA A 447 -4.15 4.07 -3.90
CA ALA A 447 -3.10 3.39 -4.66
C ALA A 447 -1.74 3.38 -3.94
N HIS A 448 -1.44 4.45 -3.20
CA HIS A 448 -0.12 4.67 -2.64
C HIS A 448 -0.06 4.50 -1.13
N THR A 449 -1.17 4.66 -0.41
CA THR A 449 -1.20 4.60 1.07
C THR A 449 -2.24 3.63 1.62
N GLY A 450 -3.05 3.01 0.75
CA GLY A 450 -4.11 2.09 1.14
C GLY A 450 -5.38 2.74 1.68
N SER A 451 -5.45 4.08 1.72
CA SER A 451 -6.62 4.82 2.16
C SER A 451 -6.83 6.13 1.41
N GLY A 452 -8.03 6.69 1.54
CA GLY A 452 -8.34 8.07 1.19
C GLY A 452 -7.83 9.12 2.19
N MET A 453 -6.89 8.77 3.09
CA MET A 453 -6.35 9.67 4.12
C MET A 453 -7.43 10.33 4.99
N ASN A 454 -8.53 9.63 5.23
CA ASN A 454 -9.71 10.13 5.94
C ASN A 454 -10.18 11.50 5.41
N ARG A 455 -10.24 11.65 4.08
CA ARG A 455 -10.75 12.82 3.36
C ARG A 455 -11.62 12.41 2.17
N VAL A 456 -12.65 13.20 1.90
CA VAL A 456 -13.59 12.99 0.77
C VAL A 456 -13.67 14.21 -0.16
N ASP A 457 -13.10 15.33 0.26
CA ASP A 457 -12.91 16.53 -0.54
C ASP A 457 -11.71 16.38 -1.48
N THR A 458 -11.61 17.25 -2.49
CA THR A 458 -10.45 17.36 -3.37
C THR A 458 -9.43 18.33 -2.75
N TRP A 459 -8.14 17.98 -2.76
CA TRP A 459 -7.06 18.76 -2.13
C TRP A 459 -5.85 19.03 -3.04
N GLU A 460 -6.03 18.93 -4.35
CA GLU A 460 -5.05 19.28 -5.39
C GLU A 460 -4.85 20.80 -5.63
N GLY A 461 -5.31 21.67 -4.71
CA GLY A 461 -5.18 23.12 -4.88
C GLY A 461 -5.10 23.93 -3.58
N GLY A 462 -4.77 25.21 -3.73
CA GLY A 462 -4.74 26.17 -2.63
C GLY A 462 -3.67 25.89 -1.57
N SER A 463 -3.90 26.41 -0.35
CA SER A 463 -2.95 26.29 0.75
C SER A 463 -2.86 24.87 1.33
N ILE A 464 -3.89 24.04 1.15
CA ILE A 464 -3.89 22.65 1.59
C ILE A 464 -2.85 21.86 0.78
N TYR A 465 -2.88 21.99 -0.55
CA TYR A 465 -1.87 21.39 -1.42
C TYR A 465 -0.48 21.93 -1.08
N GLN A 466 -0.28 23.25 -1.12
CA GLN A 466 1.05 23.86 -0.93
C GLN A 466 1.77 23.48 0.37
N ASN A 467 1.03 23.23 1.46
CA ASN A 467 1.59 22.89 2.76
C ASN A 467 1.42 21.41 3.11
N TRP A 468 1.04 20.57 2.14
CA TRP A 468 0.68 19.18 2.40
C TRP A 468 1.80 18.39 3.08
N ASN A 469 3.03 18.54 2.59
CA ASN A 469 4.24 17.89 3.13
C ASN A 469 4.63 18.33 4.56
N GLN A 470 3.97 19.35 5.13
CA GLN A 470 4.27 19.86 6.48
C GLN A 470 3.54 19.12 7.59
N TYR A 471 2.62 18.20 7.24
CA TYR A 471 1.76 17.50 8.19
C TYR A 471 1.99 15.98 8.16
N PRO A 472 1.78 15.29 9.30
CA PRO A 472 1.78 13.84 9.35
C PRO A 472 0.67 13.24 8.49
N HIS A 473 1.01 12.21 7.73
CA HIS A 473 0.10 11.44 6.87
C HIS A 473 0.30 9.94 7.08
N ARG A 474 -0.63 9.15 6.57
CA ARG A 474 -0.42 7.71 6.44
C ARG A 474 0.77 7.45 5.50
N GLN A 475 1.58 6.47 5.87
CA GLN A 475 2.77 6.14 5.11
C GLN A 475 2.41 5.65 3.70
N SER A 476 3.25 5.95 2.72
CA SER A 476 3.11 5.40 1.38
C SER A 476 3.89 4.12 1.15
N VAL A 477 3.57 3.44 0.06
CA VAL A 477 4.26 2.25 -0.42
C VAL A 477 5.78 2.50 -0.54
N TRP A 478 6.22 3.67 -1.00
CA TRP A 478 7.65 3.99 -1.09
C TRP A 478 8.34 4.09 0.26
N LYS A 479 7.65 4.65 1.27
CA LYS A 479 8.16 4.61 2.65
C LYS A 479 8.25 3.18 3.17
N VAL A 480 7.27 2.33 2.88
CA VAL A 480 7.33 0.91 3.24
C VAL A 480 8.52 0.22 2.56
N LEU A 481 8.74 0.47 1.27
CA LEU A 481 9.91 -0.03 0.53
C LEU A 481 11.23 0.45 1.17
N TRP A 482 11.36 1.75 1.40
CA TRP A 482 12.55 2.36 2.01
C TRP A 482 12.87 1.77 3.38
N ASN A 483 11.86 1.66 4.24
CA ASN A 483 12.00 1.14 5.60
C ASN A 483 12.27 -0.38 5.62
N ASN A 484 12.15 -1.07 4.48
CA ASN A 484 12.53 -2.47 4.28
C ASN A 484 13.79 -2.65 3.40
N GLY A 485 14.59 -1.59 3.22
CA GLY A 485 15.88 -1.68 2.52
C GLY A 485 15.78 -1.69 0.99
N ILE A 486 14.71 -1.13 0.43
CA ILE A 486 14.47 -1.09 -1.01
C ILE A 486 14.49 0.36 -1.49
N SER A 487 15.55 0.71 -2.22
CA SER A 487 15.74 2.01 -2.88
C SER A 487 15.65 1.94 -4.41
N ASP A 488 15.50 0.75 -4.98
CA ASP A 488 15.45 0.51 -6.42
C ASP A 488 14.06 0.80 -7.00
N TRP A 489 13.68 2.08 -6.97
CA TRP A 489 12.44 2.59 -7.51
C TRP A 489 12.59 4.05 -7.95
N LYS A 490 11.68 4.51 -8.81
CA LYS A 490 11.66 5.91 -9.28
C LYS A 490 10.24 6.37 -9.63
N LEU A 491 9.96 7.63 -9.35
CA LEU A 491 8.77 8.36 -9.73
C LEU A 491 9.08 9.20 -10.97
N TYR A 492 8.32 9.00 -12.03
CA TYR A 492 8.50 9.70 -13.29
C TYR A 492 7.28 10.58 -13.57
N ASN A 493 7.48 11.89 -13.62
CA ASN A 493 6.42 12.84 -13.93
C ASN A 493 6.60 13.49 -15.30
N ALA A 494 5.49 13.63 -16.04
CA ALA A 494 5.52 14.29 -17.33
C ALA A 494 5.42 15.83 -17.22
N ILE A 495 4.74 16.31 -16.17
CA ILE A 495 4.58 17.74 -15.86
C ILE A 495 4.45 17.92 -14.35
N GLU A 496 4.69 19.13 -13.85
CA GLU A 496 4.44 19.49 -12.45
C GLU A 496 3.04 20.10 -12.28
N TRP A 497 2.35 19.72 -11.21
CA TRP A 497 1.07 20.30 -10.82
C TRP A 497 1.29 21.37 -9.75
N THR A 498 1.00 22.62 -10.10
CA THR A 498 1.23 23.82 -9.26
C THR A 498 2.68 23.94 -8.73
N GLY A 499 3.66 23.49 -9.52
CA GLY A 499 5.10 23.57 -9.20
C GLY A 499 5.67 22.37 -8.45
N HIS A 500 4.93 21.25 -8.40
CA HIS A 500 5.35 20.03 -7.72
C HIS A 500 5.08 18.79 -8.57
N PRO A 501 5.96 17.77 -8.59
CA PRO A 501 5.60 16.42 -9.02
C PRO A 501 4.50 15.87 -8.12
N PHE A 502 3.31 15.67 -8.67
CA PHE A 502 2.06 15.55 -7.91
C PHE A 502 2.09 14.38 -6.93
N THR A 503 2.47 13.20 -7.42
CA THR A 503 2.46 11.96 -6.62
C THR A 503 3.49 12.01 -5.49
N TYR A 504 4.67 12.55 -5.76
CA TYR A 504 5.70 12.74 -4.75
C TYR A 504 5.23 13.70 -3.66
N HIS A 505 4.69 14.86 -4.05
CA HIS A 505 4.29 15.91 -3.13
C HIS A 505 3.18 15.47 -2.17
N LEU A 506 2.15 14.78 -2.69
CA LEU A 506 1.00 14.38 -1.88
C LEU A 506 1.24 13.10 -1.07
N TYR A 507 2.09 12.18 -1.53
CA TYR A 507 2.15 10.83 -0.96
C TYR A 507 3.53 10.41 -0.45
N LEU A 508 4.61 11.18 -0.65
CA LEU A 508 5.95 10.80 -0.17
C LEU A 508 6.73 11.93 0.49
N GLU A 509 6.63 13.15 -0.02
CA GLU A 509 7.34 14.30 0.51
C GLU A 509 7.01 14.53 2.00
N GLY A 510 8.03 14.75 2.82
CA GLY A 510 7.89 14.91 4.27
C GLY A 510 7.79 13.59 5.04
N GLN A 511 7.66 12.44 4.36
CA GLN A 511 7.57 11.14 5.04
C GLN A 511 8.93 10.49 5.28
N VAL A 512 9.98 10.83 4.53
CA VAL A 512 11.33 10.24 4.62
C VAL A 512 12.39 11.32 4.35
N PRO A 513 12.98 11.93 5.39
CA PRO A 513 13.89 13.08 5.24
C PRO A 513 15.11 12.82 4.33
N SER A 514 15.67 11.61 4.33
CA SER A 514 16.82 11.28 3.48
C SER A 514 16.46 11.20 1.99
N ILE A 515 15.23 10.81 1.65
CA ILE A 515 14.70 10.89 0.27
C ILE A 515 14.50 12.35 -0.11
N ASP A 516 13.89 13.16 0.76
CA ASP A 516 13.64 14.58 0.50
C ASP A 516 14.95 15.35 0.26
N ALA A 517 16.00 15.02 1.02
CA ALA A 517 17.33 15.58 0.86
C ALA A 517 18.02 15.19 -0.47
N ASN A 518 17.60 14.09 -1.12
CA ASN A 518 18.19 13.58 -2.36
C ASN A 518 17.13 13.23 -3.42
N LYS A 519 16.10 14.08 -3.55
CA LYS A 519 14.94 13.82 -4.43
C LYS A 519 15.31 13.54 -5.89
N SER A 520 16.39 14.12 -6.43
CA SER A 520 16.81 13.93 -7.82
C SER A 520 17.24 12.49 -8.15
N LYS A 521 17.55 11.67 -7.14
CA LYS A 521 17.79 10.23 -7.34
C LYS A 521 16.49 9.47 -7.63
N PHE A 522 15.39 9.92 -7.06
CA PHE A 522 14.10 9.22 -7.02
C PHE A 522 13.03 9.84 -7.92
N LEU A 523 13.24 11.07 -8.39
CA LEU A 523 12.35 11.80 -9.28
C LEU A 523 13.02 12.00 -10.63
N ASP A 524 12.26 11.84 -11.71
CA ASP A 524 12.76 11.99 -13.07
C ASP A 524 11.62 12.28 -14.07
N SER A 525 11.93 12.54 -15.33
CA SER A 525 10.90 12.80 -16.34
C SER A 525 10.46 11.52 -17.07
N VAL A 526 9.23 11.50 -17.57
CA VAL A 526 8.76 10.40 -18.44
C VAL A 526 9.62 10.24 -19.71
N ASP A 527 10.19 11.32 -20.24
CA ASP A 527 11.15 11.25 -21.34
C ASP A 527 12.42 10.46 -20.95
N ASN A 528 12.92 10.65 -19.72
CA ASN A 528 14.06 9.89 -19.25
C ASN A 528 13.68 8.44 -18.93
N PHE A 529 12.45 8.15 -18.49
CA PHE A 529 11.94 6.78 -18.43
C PHE A 529 12.05 6.09 -19.79
N ILE A 530 11.58 6.76 -20.87
CA ILE A 530 11.65 6.21 -22.24
C ILE A 530 13.11 5.93 -22.65
N ALA A 531 14.04 6.82 -22.29
CA ALA A 531 15.46 6.61 -22.55
C ALA A 531 16.04 5.43 -21.75
N GLN A 532 15.70 5.32 -20.46
CA GLN A 532 16.15 4.25 -19.56
C GLN A 532 15.58 2.88 -19.96
N ALA A 533 14.31 2.82 -20.39
CA ALA A 533 13.69 1.61 -20.91
C ALA A 533 14.45 1.05 -22.12
N LYS A 534 14.79 1.92 -23.09
CA LYS A 534 15.57 1.55 -24.27
C LYS A 534 17.03 1.19 -23.93
N ALA A 535 17.61 1.84 -22.94
CA ALA A 535 19.00 1.62 -22.52
C ALA A 535 19.18 0.40 -21.61
N GLY A 536 18.11 -0.13 -21.02
CA GLY A 536 18.18 -1.23 -20.07
C GLY A 536 18.59 -0.81 -18.67
N THR A 537 18.17 0.37 -18.22
CA THR A 537 18.56 0.95 -16.93
C THR A 537 17.35 1.33 -16.06
N LEU A 538 16.19 0.71 -16.30
CA LEU A 538 15.01 0.90 -15.47
C LEU A 538 15.28 0.42 -14.03
N PRO A 539 14.71 1.10 -13.02
CA PRO A 539 14.69 0.56 -11.67
C PRO A 539 13.72 -0.61 -11.57
N GLY A 540 13.79 -1.36 -10.47
CA GLY A 540 12.86 -2.45 -10.16
C GLY A 540 11.39 -2.01 -10.12
N PHE A 541 11.09 -0.80 -9.60
CA PHE A 541 9.74 -0.21 -9.65
C PHE A 541 9.74 1.21 -10.24
N SER A 542 8.98 1.39 -11.33
CA SER A 542 8.77 2.68 -11.99
C SER A 542 7.30 3.10 -11.87
N PHE A 543 7.00 4.24 -11.26
CA PHE A 543 5.66 4.85 -11.32
C PHE A 543 5.66 6.00 -12.32
N LEU A 544 4.68 6.02 -13.22
CA LEU A 544 4.54 7.01 -14.28
C LEU A 544 3.26 7.81 -14.06
N GLU A 545 3.37 9.15 -14.02
CA GLU A 545 2.23 10.05 -14.10
C GLU A 545 2.19 10.79 -15.45
N PRO A 546 1.00 10.93 -16.07
CA PRO A 546 0.83 11.52 -17.38
C PRO A 546 0.92 13.06 -17.34
N ILE A 547 0.79 13.68 -18.52
CA ILE A 547 0.48 15.09 -18.62
C ILE A 547 -0.99 15.26 -18.24
N TRP A 548 -1.23 15.84 -17.06
CA TRP A 548 -2.55 15.98 -16.40
C TRP A 548 -3.59 16.66 -17.29
N ILE A 549 -3.54 17.99 -17.36
CA ILE A 549 -4.36 18.82 -18.24
C ILE A 549 -3.43 19.90 -18.77
N ALA A 550 -3.29 19.96 -20.09
CA ALA A 550 -2.52 20.98 -20.79
C ALA A 550 -3.31 21.50 -22.00
N PRO A 551 -3.11 22.76 -22.42
CA PRO A 551 -3.77 23.29 -23.62
C PRO A 551 -3.52 22.47 -24.89
N VAL A 552 -2.37 21.79 -24.97
CA VAL A 552 -1.98 20.87 -26.03
C VAL A 552 -1.20 19.71 -25.40
N GLY A 553 -1.45 18.48 -25.85
CA GLY A 553 -0.62 17.33 -25.48
C GLY A 553 -1.01 16.63 -24.17
N THR A 554 -2.20 16.91 -23.61
CA THR A 554 -2.77 16.12 -22.50
C THR A 554 -2.71 14.64 -22.81
N SER A 555 -1.96 13.87 -22.00
CA SER A 555 -1.75 12.44 -22.22
C SER A 555 -2.47 11.56 -21.18
N SER A 556 -3.20 12.20 -20.27
CA SER A 556 -3.83 11.53 -19.14
C SER A 556 -5.07 10.71 -19.53
N TYR A 557 -5.70 10.98 -20.68
CA TYR A 557 -7.07 10.61 -21.09
C TYR A 557 -8.18 11.46 -20.45
N HIS A 558 -7.85 12.60 -19.82
CA HIS A 558 -8.84 13.35 -19.05
C HIS A 558 -10.03 13.79 -19.92
N PRO A 559 -11.28 13.73 -19.42
CA PRO A 559 -12.43 14.30 -20.11
C PRO A 559 -12.20 15.76 -20.52
N GLY A 560 -12.69 16.15 -21.70
CA GLY A 560 -12.46 17.48 -22.28
C GLY A 560 -11.18 17.62 -23.13
N ALA A 561 -10.26 16.64 -23.10
CA ALA A 561 -9.09 16.60 -23.99
C ALA A 561 -9.28 15.63 -25.17
N SER A 562 -8.54 15.83 -26.27
CA SER A 562 -8.46 14.82 -27.35
C SER A 562 -7.77 13.55 -26.84
N MET A 563 -8.27 12.38 -27.26
CA MET A 563 -7.69 11.09 -26.91
C MET A 563 -6.44 10.74 -27.72
N VAL A 564 -6.17 11.43 -28.83
CA VAL A 564 -5.03 11.10 -29.72
C VAL A 564 -3.67 11.25 -29.01
N PRO A 565 -3.34 12.36 -28.31
CA PRO A 565 -2.07 12.47 -27.61
C PRO A 565 -1.90 11.43 -26.50
N ALA A 566 -3.00 11.02 -25.86
CA ALA A 566 -2.98 10.02 -24.80
C ALA A 566 -2.67 8.62 -25.34
N GLU A 567 -3.26 8.24 -26.47
CA GLU A 567 -2.93 7.00 -27.19
C GLU A 567 -1.49 7.01 -27.73
N VAL A 568 -1.01 8.15 -28.25
CA VAL A 568 0.39 8.32 -28.69
C VAL A 568 1.36 8.15 -27.53
N ALA A 569 1.09 8.75 -26.37
CA ALA A 569 1.94 8.65 -25.19
C ALA A 569 1.99 7.21 -24.66
N LEU A 570 0.84 6.55 -24.55
CA LEU A 570 0.75 5.14 -24.14
C LEU A 570 1.54 4.23 -25.10
N ASN A 571 1.39 4.43 -26.40
CA ASN A 571 2.13 3.66 -27.40
C ASN A 571 3.64 3.91 -27.29
N THR A 572 4.05 5.16 -27.02
CA THR A 572 5.47 5.51 -26.87
C THR A 572 6.10 4.82 -25.66
N ILE A 573 5.39 4.77 -24.53
CA ILE A 573 5.82 4.05 -23.32
C ILE A 573 5.94 2.55 -23.62
N TYR A 574 4.91 1.95 -24.23
CA TYR A 574 4.91 0.54 -24.60
C TYR A 574 6.05 0.18 -25.56
N GLU A 575 6.23 0.94 -26.65
CA GLU A 575 7.30 0.71 -27.62
C GLU A 575 8.69 0.88 -27.00
N ALA A 576 8.87 1.80 -26.04
CA ALA A 576 10.14 1.97 -25.33
C ALA A 576 10.49 0.74 -24.48
N ILE A 577 9.51 0.18 -23.76
CA ILE A 577 9.70 -1.06 -22.98
C ILE A 577 9.93 -2.25 -23.91
N LYS A 578 9.08 -2.40 -24.94
CA LYS A 578 9.11 -3.52 -25.90
C LYS A 578 10.41 -3.60 -26.70
N SER A 579 10.98 -2.45 -27.07
CA SER A 579 12.25 -2.39 -27.79
C SER A 579 13.48 -2.43 -26.89
N GLY A 580 13.30 -2.31 -25.58
CA GLY A 580 14.35 -2.37 -24.58
C GLY A 580 14.84 -3.80 -24.29
N PRO A 581 16.02 -3.95 -23.68
CA PRO A 581 16.59 -5.26 -23.35
C PRO A 581 15.81 -6.00 -22.24
N HIS A 582 14.99 -5.28 -21.47
CA HIS A 582 14.19 -5.80 -20.35
C HIS A 582 12.72 -6.09 -20.73
N TRP A 583 12.40 -6.23 -22.01
CA TRP A 583 11.04 -6.61 -22.42
C TRP A 583 10.57 -7.91 -21.74
N GLU A 584 11.45 -8.91 -21.67
CA GLU A 584 11.10 -10.24 -21.16
C GLU A 584 10.84 -10.27 -19.65
N ASP A 585 11.38 -9.33 -18.89
CA ASP A 585 11.27 -9.29 -17.43
C ASP A 585 10.54 -8.04 -16.91
N THR A 586 9.80 -7.34 -17.78
CA THR A 586 8.96 -6.20 -17.41
C THR A 586 7.47 -6.58 -17.33
N LEU A 587 6.80 -6.08 -16.30
CA LEU A 587 5.35 -5.92 -16.24
C LEU A 587 5.02 -4.43 -16.41
N LEU A 588 4.24 -4.09 -17.43
CA LEU A 588 3.56 -2.79 -17.52
C LEU A 588 2.10 -2.94 -17.08
N LEU A 589 1.71 -2.23 -16.03
CA LEU A 589 0.34 -2.07 -15.57
C LEU A 589 -0.17 -0.68 -15.96
N VAL A 590 -1.25 -0.63 -16.74
CA VAL A 590 -1.93 0.62 -17.14
C VAL A 590 -3.28 0.66 -16.44
N THR A 591 -3.51 1.67 -15.60
CA THR A 591 -4.80 1.86 -14.90
C THR A 591 -5.24 3.32 -14.96
N PHE A 592 -6.44 3.59 -14.46
CA PHE A 592 -6.96 4.94 -14.25
C PHE A 592 -7.26 5.13 -12.76
N SER A 593 -7.07 6.33 -12.24
CA SER A 593 -7.39 6.58 -10.83
C SER A 593 -8.90 6.51 -10.55
N LYS A 594 -9.72 7.08 -11.46
CA LYS A 594 -11.17 7.21 -11.33
C LYS A 594 -11.91 7.19 -12.67
N ASN A 595 -13.23 7.00 -12.62
CA ASN A 595 -14.11 6.91 -13.79
C ASN A 595 -14.47 8.26 -14.44
N GLY A 596 -14.23 9.37 -13.73
CA GLY A 596 -14.41 10.73 -14.24
C GLY A 596 -15.86 11.18 -14.33
N GLY A 597 -16.78 10.57 -13.57
CA GLY A 597 -18.21 10.85 -13.67
C GLY A 597 -18.86 10.27 -14.93
N ILE A 598 -18.10 9.48 -15.70
CA ILE A 598 -18.58 8.77 -16.89
C ILE A 598 -19.21 7.45 -16.47
N TYR A 599 -20.30 7.08 -17.13
CA TYR A 599 -21.12 5.91 -16.81
C TYR A 599 -20.35 4.59 -16.91
N ASP A 600 -20.61 3.70 -15.95
CA ASP A 600 -20.33 2.26 -16.03
C ASP A 600 -21.57 1.51 -15.55
N HIS A 601 -21.91 0.40 -16.20
CA HIS A 601 -23.13 -0.33 -15.86
C HIS A 601 -23.00 -1.26 -14.63
N VAL A 602 -21.78 -1.60 -14.20
CA VAL A 602 -21.58 -2.57 -13.12
C VAL A 602 -21.59 -1.86 -11.78
N ALA A 603 -22.54 -2.25 -10.94
CA ALA A 603 -22.65 -1.74 -9.57
C ALA A 603 -21.40 -2.12 -8.75
N PRO A 604 -20.68 -1.15 -8.15
CA PRO A 604 -19.52 -1.46 -7.33
C PRO A 604 -19.92 -2.17 -6.03
N PRO A 605 -19.06 -3.09 -5.53
CA PRO A 605 -19.29 -3.77 -4.28
C PRO A 605 -18.90 -2.90 -3.08
N TYR A 606 -19.31 -3.34 -1.89
CA TYR A 606 -18.73 -2.90 -0.63
C TYR A 606 -17.38 -3.61 -0.39
N ALA A 607 -16.46 -2.94 0.28
CA ALA A 607 -15.12 -3.39 0.62
C ALA A 607 -14.86 -3.21 2.12
N ALA A 608 -13.74 -3.73 2.62
CA ALA A 608 -13.31 -3.38 3.96
C ALA A 608 -12.99 -1.87 4.06
N LYS A 609 -13.35 -1.26 5.20
CA LYS A 609 -12.83 0.07 5.55
C LYS A 609 -11.29 0.04 5.50
N PRO A 610 -10.64 1.10 4.98
CA PRO A 610 -9.19 1.17 4.96
C PRO A 610 -8.59 1.24 6.36
N TRP A 611 -9.18 2.04 7.25
CA TRP A 611 -8.89 2.05 8.68
C TRP A 611 -10.20 1.91 9.47
N PRO A 612 -10.19 1.30 10.66
CA PRO A 612 -11.41 1.00 11.41
C PRO A 612 -12.19 2.26 11.81
N ASN A 613 -11.49 3.37 12.07
CA ASN A 613 -12.08 4.64 12.52
C ASN A 613 -12.27 5.65 11.38
N ASP A 614 -12.06 5.25 10.12
CA ASP A 614 -12.28 6.16 8.99
C ASP A 614 -13.76 6.47 8.82
N TRP A 615 -14.05 7.76 8.81
CA TRP A 615 -15.38 8.32 8.71
C TRP A 615 -15.30 9.82 8.43
N VAL A 616 -15.91 10.26 7.32
CA VAL A 616 -16.08 11.68 6.99
C VAL A 616 -17.47 11.88 6.42
N ASP A 617 -18.23 12.82 6.98
CA ASP A 617 -19.55 13.23 6.48
C ASP A 617 -20.54 12.07 6.21
N GLY A 618 -20.47 11.02 7.03
CA GLY A 618 -21.32 9.82 6.90
C GLY A 618 -20.76 8.72 6.00
N PHE A 619 -19.69 8.98 5.25
CA PHE A 619 -19.02 8.01 4.38
C PHE A 619 -17.92 7.26 5.13
N GLU A 620 -17.92 5.93 5.05
CA GLU A 620 -16.98 5.08 5.80
C GLU A 620 -15.87 4.49 4.94
N PHE A 621 -15.73 4.94 3.69
CA PHE A 621 -14.73 4.45 2.74
C PHE A 621 -14.83 2.94 2.41
N ASP A 622 -16.01 2.36 2.63
CA ASP A 622 -16.27 0.93 2.48
C ASP A 622 -17.12 0.60 1.24
N LEU A 623 -17.34 1.58 0.35
CA LEU A 623 -17.97 1.40 -0.95
C LEU A 623 -16.94 1.71 -2.04
N MET A 624 -16.72 0.76 -2.96
CA MET A 624 -15.92 0.99 -4.16
C MET A 624 -16.64 1.95 -5.12
N GLY A 625 -15.89 2.61 -6.02
CA GLY A 625 -16.47 3.41 -7.09
C GLY A 625 -16.61 2.62 -8.39
N PRO A 626 -17.12 3.23 -9.48
CA PRO A 626 -17.31 2.56 -10.76
C PRO A 626 -16.04 1.88 -11.31
N ARG A 627 -16.19 0.94 -12.24
CA ARG A 627 -15.04 0.26 -12.83
C ARG A 627 -14.17 1.20 -13.65
N VAL A 628 -12.86 0.92 -13.63
CA VAL A 628 -11.85 1.56 -14.47
C VAL A 628 -11.02 0.49 -15.19
N PRO A 629 -10.43 0.79 -16.36
CA PRO A 629 -9.52 -0.14 -17.01
C PRO A 629 -8.31 -0.47 -16.13
N ALA A 630 -7.90 -1.74 -16.15
CA ALA A 630 -6.62 -2.19 -15.62
C ALA A 630 -6.03 -3.26 -16.56
N ILE A 631 -4.99 -2.87 -17.31
CA ILE A 631 -4.38 -3.67 -18.37
C ILE A 631 -2.96 -4.08 -17.94
N MET A 632 -2.67 -5.38 -18.02
CA MET A 632 -1.40 -5.97 -17.63
C MET A 632 -0.68 -6.48 -18.88
N VAL A 633 0.52 -5.96 -19.13
CA VAL A 633 1.30 -6.20 -20.35
C VAL A 633 2.64 -6.82 -19.97
N SER A 634 2.86 -8.04 -20.46
CA SER A 634 4.11 -8.79 -20.29
C SER A 634 4.11 -9.98 -21.25
N PRO A 635 5.25 -10.43 -21.79
CA PRO A 635 5.29 -11.60 -22.67
C PRO A 635 4.99 -12.93 -21.94
N TRP A 636 4.87 -12.91 -20.61
CA TRP A 636 4.45 -14.06 -19.79
C TRP A 636 2.93 -14.20 -19.63
N ILE A 637 2.16 -13.30 -20.23
CA ILE A 637 0.69 -13.25 -20.15
C ILE A 637 0.11 -13.78 -21.45
N LYS A 638 -0.91 -14.63 -21.39
CA LYS A 638 -1.64 -15.12 -22.57
C LYS A 638 -2.41 -13.98 -23.25
N LYS A 639 -2.53 -14.01 -24.58
CA LYS A 639 -3.42 -13.07 -25.29
C LYS A 639 -4.89 -13.30 -24.94
N ASN A 640 -5.73 -12.30 -25.18
CA ASN A 640 -7.16 -12.32 -24.91
C ASN A 640 -7.49 -12.77 -23.48
N THR A 641 -6.74 -12.29 -22.48
CA THR A 641 -6.95 -12.69 -21.09
C THR A 641 -7.84 -11.70 -20.37
N VAL A 642 -8.84 -12.21 -19.65
CA VAL A 642 -9.62 -11.45 -18.67
C VAL A 642 -9.28 -11.99 -17.30
N ILE A 643 -8.72 -11.14 -16.44
CA ILE A 643 -8.36 -11.50 -15.07
C ILE A 643 -9.35 -10.88 -14.09
N ARG A 644 -9.84 -11.69 -13.17
CA ARG A 644 -10.63 -11.29 -12.01
C ARG A 644 -9.97 -11.83 -10.76
N SER A 645 -10.37 -11.30 -9.62
CA SER A 645 -9.88 -11.78 -8.33
C SER A 645 -10.17 -13.27 -8.16
N GLY A 646 -9.24 -13.99 -7.54
CA GLY A 646 -9.42 -15.39 -7.14
C GLY A 646 -10.24 -15.56 -5.86
N VAL A 647 -10.67 -14.47 -5.24
CA VAL A 647 -11.46 -14.42 -3.99
C VAL A 647 -12.67 -13.48 -4.15
N ASP A 648 -13.58 -13.47 -3.18
CA ASP A 648 -14.83 -12.69 -3.22
C ASP A 648 -14.65 -11.17 -3.10
N ILE A 649 -13.42 -10.66 -3.17
CA ILE A 649 -13.07 -9.24 -3.15
C ILE A 649 -12.53 -8.89 -4.53
N PRO A 650 -13.17 -7.99 -5.31
CA PRO A 650 -12.65 -7.53 -6.60
C PRO A 650 -11.37 -6.71 -6.48
N PHE A 651 -10.74 -6.42 -7.63
CA PHE A 651 -9.56 -5.57 -7.64
C PHE A 651 -9.93 -4.09 -7.48
N ASP A 652 -9.04 -3.36 -6.83
CA ASP A 652 -8.99 -1.89 -6.83
C ASP A 652 -7.52 -1.44 -6.77
N SER A 653 -7.27 -0.14 -6.66
CA SER A 653 -5.90 0.40 -6.59
C SER A 653 -5.05 -0.17 -5.44
N THR A 654 -5.64 -0.68 -4.36
CA THR A 654 -4.91 -1.32 -3.25
C THR A 654 -4.35 -2.70 -3.63
N SER A 655 -4.94 -3.34 -4.65
CA SER A 655 -4.45 -4.61 -5.22
C SER A 655 -3.08 -4.46 -5.88
N PHE A 656 -2.77 -3.27 -6.42
CA PHE A 656 -1.42 -2.95 -6.87
C PHE A 656 -0.42 -2.90 -5.72
N ALA A 657 -0.72 -2.15 -4.65
CA ALA A 657 0.15 -2.04 -3.48
C ALA A 657 0.42 -3.43 -2.86
N ALA A 658 -0.62 -4.25 -2.69
CA ALA A 658 -0.47 -5.61 -2.17
C ALA A 658 0.39 -6.49 -3.10
N THR A 659 0.18 -6.43 -4.42
CA THR A 659 0.97 -7.20 -5.38
C THR A 659 2.43 -6.76 -5.38
N LEU A 660 2.72 -5.45 -5.35
CA LEU A 660 4.08 -4.90 -5.34
C LEU A 660 4.84 -5.29 -4.08
N LEU A 661 4.23 -5.12 -2.90
CA LEU A 661 4.87 -5.44 -1.63
C LEU A 661 5.10 -6.95 -1.49
N ASN A 662 4.17 -7.77 -1.97
CA ASN A 662 4.35 -9.21 -2.05
C ASN A 662 5.45 -9.56 -3.06
N TRP A 663 5.51 -8.94 -4.23
CA TRP A 663 6.57 -9.17 -5.22
C TRP A 663 7.98 -8.88 -4.65
N TYR A 664 8.15 -7.78 -3.90
CA TYR A 664 9.39 -7.51 -3.16
C TYR A 664 9.64 -8.43 -1.95
N GLY A 665 8.71 -9.33 -1.65
CA GLY A 665 8.83 -10.32 -0.58
C GLY A 665 8.63 -9.75 0.81
N ILE A 666 8.10 -8.53 0.94
CA ILE A 666 7.86 -7.90 2.24
C ILE A 666 6.70 -8.65 2.93
N PRO A 667 6.92 -9.17 4.16
CA PRO A 667 5.86 -9.80 4.93
C PRO A 667 4.68 -8.86 5.16
N LYS A 668 3.47 -9.40 5.05
CA LYS A 668 2.23 -8.64 5.16
C LYS A 668 2.11 -7.83 6.43
N SER A 669 2.55 -8.38 7.57
CA SER A 669 2.56 -7.68 8.86
C SER A 669 3.48 -6.46 8.92
N ARG A 670 4.33 -6.25 7.90
CA ARG A 670 5.18 -5.07 7.74
C ARG A 670 4.70 -4.09 6.67
N TRP A 671 3.57 -4.36 6.01
CA TRP A 671 3.01 -3.45 5.02
C TRP A 671 2.55 -2.16 5.68
N GLY A 672 1.74 -2.26 6.74
CA GLY A 672 1.31 -1.09 7.52
C GLY A 672 0.50 -0.07 6.71
N LEU A 673 -0.23 -0.51 5.67
CA LEU A 673 -1.03 0.32 4.77
C LEU A 673 -2.55 0.13 5.00
N GLY A 674 -2.95 -0.25 6.22
CA GLY A 674 -4.35 -0.39 6.59
C GLY A 674 -5.00 -1.73 6.21
N ASP A 675 -6.21 -1.91 6.71
CA ASP A 675 -6.99 -3.15 6.59
C ASP A 675 -7.36 -3.47 5.15
N ARG A 676 -7.57 -2.45 4.31
CA ARG A 676 -7.98 -2.65 2.91
C ARG A 676 -6.87 -3.24 2.06
N VAL A 677 -5.64 -2.76 2.21
CA VAL A 677 -4.47 -3.38 1.57
C VAL A 677 -4.22 -4.77 2.15
N ASP A 678 -4.41 -4.95 3.47
CA ASP A 678 -4.33 -6.27 4.10
C ASP A 678 -5.41 -7.25 3.62
N GLN A 679 -6.45 -6.83 2.91
CA GLN A 679 -7.45 -7.74 2.34
C GLN A 679 -7.46 -7.74 0.82
N ALA A 680 -6.64 -6.89 0.20
CA ALA A 680 -6.60 -6.73 -1.23
C ALA A 680 -6.11 -8.02 -1.91
N PRO A 681 -6.83 -8.51 -2.94
CA PRO A 681 -6.33 -9.59 -3.77
C PRO A 681 -5.10 -9.15 -4.57
N THR A 682 -4.27 -10.11 -4.95
CA THR A 682 -3.09 -9.89 -5.82
C THR A 682 -3.32 -10.51 -7.20
N PHE A 683 -2.61 -10.04 -8.22
CA PHE A 683 -2.88 -10.38 -9.63
C PHE A 683 -1.77 -11.19 -10.33
N GLU A 684 -0.85 -11.79 -9.59
CA GLU A 684 0.18 -12.70 -10.14
C GLU A 684 -0.41 -13.86 -10.94
N GLY A 685 -1.69 -14.19 -10.71
CA GLY A 685 -2.43 -15.22 -11.43
C GLY A 685 -2.39 -15.01 -12.94
N VAL A 686 -2.15 -13.79 -13.42
CA VAL A 686 -2.07 -13.45 -14.85
C VAL A 686 -0.91 -14.11 -15.60
N PHE A 687 0.17 -14.47 -14.91
CA PHE A 687 1.39 -15.00 -15.52
C PHE A 687 1.28 -16.50 -15.80
N GLN A 688 0.65 -16.85 -16.91
CA GLN A 688 0.26 -18.22 -17.27
C GLN A 688 1.12 -18.87 -18.35
N GLU A 689 2.00 -18.13 -19.02
CA GLU A 689 2.89 -18.69 -20.05
C GLU A 689 4.11 -19.35 -19.42
N SER A 690 4.50 -20.52 -19.95
CA SER A 690 5.70 -21.24 -19.53
C SER A 690 6.98 -20.76 -20.23
N GLU A 691 6.84 -20.07 -21.36
CA GLU A 691 7.91 -19.48 -22.15
C GLU A 691 7.53 -18.06 -22.58
N VAL A 692 8.54 -17.22 -22.83
CA VAL A 692 8.33 -15.85 -23.34
C VAL A 692 7.61 -15.90 -24.69
N ARG A 693 6.48 -15.19 -24.80
CA ARG A 693 5.80 -15.01 -26.08
C ARG A 693 6.65 -14.22 -27.07
N LYS A 694 6.67 -14.70 -28.32
CA LYS A 694 7.45 -14.11 -29.43
C LYS A 694 6.63 -13.18 -30.31
N ASP A 695 5.31 -13.16 -30.16
CA ASP A 695 4.45 -12.23 -30.87
C ASP A 695 4.51 -10.85 -30.19
N LEU A 696 5.13 -9.89 -30.90
CA LEU A 696 5.30 -8.51 -30.44
C LEU A 696 4.30 -7.62 -31.19
N PRO A 697 3.11 -7.35 -30.63
CA PRO A 697 2.12 -6.53 -31.32
C PRO A 697 2.65 -5.10 -31.47
N ALA A 698 2.29 -4.47 -32.58
CA ALA A 698 2.56 -3.07 -32.87
C ALA A 698 1.22 -2.37 -33.13
N PHE A 699 1.08 -1.17 -32.62
CA PHE A 699 -0.16 -0.41 -32.70
C PHE A 699 0.08 0.90 -33.45
N ILE A 700 -0.93 1.31 -34.21
CA ILE A 700 -0.97 2.60 -34.88
C ILE A 700 -1.91 3.47 -34.05
N PRO A 701 -1.41 4.57 -33.43
CA PRO A 701 -2.27 5.50 -32.71
C PRO A 701 -3.39 6.05 -33.61
N PRO A 702 -4.52 6.46 -33.01
CA PRO A 702 -5.64 7.01 -33.77
C PRO A 702 -5.29 8.38 -34.37
N TYR A 703 -6.18 8.88 -35.22
CA TYR A 703 -6.10 10.19 -35.85
C TYR A 703 -7.46 10.88 -35.72
N ASP A 704 -7.46 12.20 -35.73
CA ASP A 704 -8.68 13.01 -35.69
C ASP A 704 -8.47 14.33 -36.45
N LYS A 705 -9.41 15.28 -36.36
CA LYS A 705 -9.28 16.60 -36.99
C LYS A 705 -8.05 17.38 -36.49
N GLY A 706 -7.75 17.36 -35.20
CA GLY A 706 -6.59 18.02 -34.60
C GLY A 706 -5.26 17.31 -34.90
N PHE A 707 -5.31 16.01 -35.17
CA PHE A 707 -4.18 15.14 -35.43
C PHE A 707 -4.44 14.27 -36.69
N PRO A 708 -4.44 14.88 -37.89
CA PRO A 708 -4.78 14.19 -39.13
C PRO A 708 -3.75 13.12 -39.48
N LYS A 709 -4.15 12.15 -40.32
CA LYS A 709 -3.23 11.14 -40.86
C LYS A 709 -2.02 11.80 -41.52
N LYS A 710 -0.82 11.37 -41.11
CA LYS A 710 0.44 11.78 -41.74
C LYS A 710 0.73 10.99 -43.01
#